data_AF-A0A9D9WBS5-F1
#
_entry.id   AF-A0A9D9WBS5-F1
#
_cell.length_a   1.000
_cell.length_b   1.000
_cell.length_c   1.000
_cell.angle_alpha   90.00
_cell.angle_beta   90.00
_cell.angle_gamma   90.00
#
_symmetry.space_group_name_H-M   'P 1'
#
loop_
_entity.id
_entity.type
_entity.pdbx_description
1 polymer ?
#
loop_
_entity_poly.entity_id
_entity_poly.type
_entity_poly.pdbx_seq_one_letter_code
_entity_poly.pdbx_strand_id
1 'polypeptide(L)'
;SNVAVPTITSATYDASTGALVVTGSNFLSTSGATNDIVANKFTFTGEGGATYTLTDTSNVEITSGTAFTLTLSATDKAAVNLLLNEDGTASSDATTYNVAAAEDWAAGADAAVVVADLAGNGITVTIPPVSSGGGGNPAPTPTIIDGATTSTTTQSDGTVITTVLPISTDRQDDPNSLFPQYADVPVIRNSNGDTLLTVSLPVGVGLNIAGKSQLLNIQEATDDLTQRIEQETGSDSALTQEIINRAKDFLSTLATDEHVTVQTITPSINNNQSPDVPIIVTGSNINNDDKQILIIDARNLPSGAIIQLDNVAFALIIGAVRVVGGNGENFVVGDNQNQYIVLGADDDILFGSGGNDTVGSLAGNDQISGDVGNDIVFGGAGNDLLSGGTGNDQLNGGLGFDSASQDGQLSDYQVETHGSVITLTQSNGEVDTLTDVESIRFATGPSLSIAYSAIEAVAHHLVKTWLGRDLTVIEGDAVQNWQTATTDDILTAFHDLPEAADLQDKTNSELLAGLATDLTIVQLDTALEIIAGDSNDEGYLSLGLGLKVDGGKGHDVLHMLGGREDVHLASVNDRLELTRLNDGAMLSLRNTEMIAFDSGETVVIAHNQTEDILARLVHSFFDRDATPEEWQSGREALDVQVSHRAILDWFKQHAGLDDLSNTDYVQTIYTQTLGRAATSDELDQQLFRLDSNQVDREWLAVEIAQSTEAAVHLVGSVMLQEGWV
;
A
#
# COMPACT_ATOMS: atom_id res chain seq x y z
N SER A 1 -72.23 6.33 -6.52
CA SER A 1 -71.14 7.15 -5.97
C SER A 1 -70.02 7.06 -6.99
N ASN A 2 -69.74 8.12 -7.75
CA ASN A 2 -68.59 8.13 -8.64
C ASN A 2 -67.37 8.45 -7.78
N VAL A 3 -66.74 7.42 -7.21
CA VAL A 3 -65.47 7.61 -6.51
C VAL A 3 -64.43 7.94 -7.57
N ALA A 4 -63.73 9.06 -7.38
CA ALA A 4 -62.74 9.53 -8.34
C ALA A 4 -61.46 8.70 -8.21
N VAL A 5 -60.90 8.28 -9.34
CA VAL A 5 -59.65 7.52 -9.39
C VAL A 5 -58.47 8.48 -9.13
N PRO A 6 -57.53 8.13 -8.23
CA PRO A 6 -56.29 8.87 -8.08
C PRO A 6 -55.54 8.92 -9.41
N THR A 7 -55.10 10.12 -9.81
CA THR A 7 -54.37 10.33 -11.07
C THR A 7 -53.16 11.19 -10.80
N ILE A 8 -52.02 10.80 -11.37
CA ILE A 8 -50.79 11.58 -11.37
C ILE A 8 -50.87 12.55 -12.55
N THR A 9 -50.46 13.79 -12.32
CA THR A 9 -50.43 14.83 -13.36
C THR A 9 -48.98 15.16 -13.73
N SER A 10 -48.08 15.14 -12.75
CA SER A 10 -46.66 15.45 -12.93
C SER A 10 -45.86 14.99 -11.71
N ALA A 11 -44.56 14.77 -11.90
CA ALA A 11 -43.63 14.58 -10.79
C ALA A 11 -42.39 15.48 -10.94
N THR A 12 -41.76 15.82 -9.82
CA THR A 12 -40.42 16.41 -9.80
C THR A 12 -39.49 15.52 -9.00
N TYR A 13 -38.27 15.29 -9.49
CA TYR A 13 -37.29 14.42 -8.83
C TYR A 13 -35.99 15.17 -8.60
N ASP A 14 -35.49 15.19 -7.36
CA ASP A 14 -34.19 15.76 -7.02
C ASP A 14 -33.14 14.63 -6.92
N ALA A 15 -32.20 14.61 -7.87
CA ALA A 15 -31.21 13.54 -7.97
C ALA A 15 -30.20 13.53 -6.80
N SER A 16 -30.07 14.64 -6.05
CA SER A 16 -29.17 14.73 -4.89
C SER A 16 -29.81 14.25 -3.60
N THR A 17 -31.07 14.61 -3.37
CA THR A 17 -31.77 14.23 -2.15
C THR A 17 -32.54 12.92 -2.31
N GLY A 18 -32.73 12.45 -3.56
CA GLY A 18 -33.61 11.32 -3.87
C GLY A 18 -35.09 11.65 -3.65
N ALA A 19 -35.46 12.94 -3.53
CA ALA A 19 -36.83 13.35 -3.27
C ALA A 19 -37.65 13.36 -4.57
N LEU A 20 -38.62 12.43 -4.68
CA LEU A 20 -39.65 12.41 -5.71
C LEU A 20 -40.93 13.06 -5.16
N VAL A 21 -41.24 14.28 -5.60
CA VAL A 21 -42.51 14.95 -5.30
C VAL A 21 -43.49 14.67 -6.43
N VAL A 22 -44.58 13.99 -6.12
CA VAL A 22 -45.62 13.64 -7.09
C VAL A 22 -46.84 14.52 -6.88
N THR A 23 -47.35 15.12 -7.96
CA THR A 23 -48.54 15.96 -7.97
C THR A 23 -49.63 15.32 -8.81
N GLY A 24 -50.87 15.38 -8.32
CA GLY A 24 -52.00 14.76 -8.98
C GLY A 24 -53.34 15.20 -8.41
N SER A 25 -54.36 14.40 -8.62
CA SER A 25 -55.71 14.64 -8.12
C SER A 25 -56.32 13.42 -7.46
N ASN A 26 -57.22 13.66 -6.51
CA ASN A 26 -57.96 12.62 -5.77
C ASN A 26 -57.04 11.67 -5.00
N PHE A 27 -55.99 12.19 -4.37
CA PHE A 27 -55.22 11.39 -3.41
C PHE A 27 -56.01 11.37 -2.08
N LEU A 28 -56.29 10.17 -1.56
CA LEU A 28 -57.06 10.00 -0.32
C LEU A 28 -56.13 9.57 0.81
N SER A 29 -56.13 10.33 1.91
CA SER A 29 -55.40 9.98 3.12
C SER A 29 -56.24 9.04 3.97
N THR A 30 -55.66 7.94 4.44
CA THR A 30 -56.31 7.03 5.37
C THR A 30 -55.82 7.32 6.78
N SER A 31 -56.67 7.27 7.81
CA SER A 31 -56.19 7.42 9.18
C SER A 31 -55.51 6.13 9.63
N GLY A 32 -54.18 6.09 9.68
CA GLY A 32 -53.36 4.89 9.95
C GLY A 32 -51.87 5.23 10.07
N ALA A 33 -51.00 4.22 10.07
CA ALA A 33 -49.54 4.40 10.07
C ALA A 33 -48.96 4.12 8.66
N THR A 34 -48.20 5.09 8.14
CA THR A 34 -47.28 5.09 6.97
C THR A 34 -47.54 4.01 5.90
N ASN A 35 -48.64 4.14 5.16
CA ASN A 35 -48.97 3.20 4.09
C ASN A 35 -49.87 3.72 2.96
N ASP A 36 -50.23 5.01 2.93
CA ASP A 36 -51.13 5.56 1.91
C ASP A 36 -50.57 5.42 0.48
N ILE A 37 -49.25 5.53 0.31
CA ILE A 37 -48.55 5.33 -0.97
C ILE A 37 -47.60 4.15 -0.89
N VAL A 38 -47.74 3.20 -1.80
CA VAL A 38 -46.92 1.98 -1.88
C VAL A 38 -45.75 2.20 -2.84
N ALA A 39 -44.54 2.42 -2.31
CA ALA A 39 -43.39 2.86 -3.10
C ALA A 39 -42.94 1.85 -4.17
N ASN A 40 -42.94 0.56 -3.87
CA ASN A 40 -42.53 -0.48 -4.82
C ASN A 40 -43.50 -0.70 -6.01
N LYS A 41 -44.56 0.11 -6.11
CA LYS A 41 -45.48 0.17 -7.26
C LYS A 41 -45.06 1.21 -8.31
N PHE A 42 -44.04 2.00 -8.04
CA PHE A 42 -43.55 3.04 -8.96
C PHE A 42 -42.41 2.52 -9.82
N THR A 43 -42.53 2.73 -11.13
CA THR A 43 -41.54 2.36 -12.14
C THR A 43 -41.12 3.59 -12.95
N PHE A 44 -39.83 3.86 -13.01
CA PHE A 44 -39.23 4.96 -13.75
C PHE A 44 -38.88 4.51 -15.16
N THR A 45 -38.93 5.43 -16.11
CA THR A 45 -38.44 5.25 -17.49
C THR A 45 -37.54 6.43 -17.84
N GLY A 46 -36.36 6.15 -18.40
CA GLY A 46 -35.36 7.16 -18.76
C GLY A 46 -34.43 6.69 -19.89
N GLU A 47 -33.13 7.03 -19.80
CA GLU A 47 -32.08 6.76 -20.81
C GLU A 47 -32.24 5.40 -21.52
N GLY A 48 -32.17 5.40 -22.85
CA GLY A 48 -32.32 4.20 -23.69
C GLY A 48 -33.72 3.56 -23.66
N GLY A 49 -34.71 4.22 -23.06
CA GLY A 49 -36.03 3.63 -22.78
C GLY A 49 -36.00 2.57 -21.67
N ALA A 50 -34.91 2.49 -20.90
CA ALA A 50 -34.77 1.53 -19.81
C ALA A 50 -35.70 1.90 -18.64
N THR A 51 -36.09 0.87 -17.86
CA THR A 51 -37.05 1.02 -16.76
C THR A 51 -36.53 0.46 -15.44
N TYR A 52 -36.85 1.11 -14.33
CA TYR A 52 -36.51 0.65 -12.98
C TYR A 52 -37.72 0.74 -12.04
N THR A 53 -38.10 -0.37 -11.42
CA THR A 53 -39.16 -0.41 -10.39
C THR A 53 -38.52 -0.31 -9.02
N LEU A 54 -39.02 0.59 -8.16
CA LEU A 54 -38.52 0.76 -6.80
C LEU A 54 -38.61 -0.55 -6.00
N THR A 55 -37.61 -0.81 -5.17
CA THR A 55 -37.46 -2.09 -4.48
C THR A 55 -37.56 -1.95 -2.96
N ASP A 56 -36.77 -1.07 -2.36
CA ASP A 56 -36.57 -0.92 -0.92
C ASP A 56 -36.91 0.49 -0.39
N THR A 57 -37.30 1.44 -1.25
CA THR A 57 -37.88 2.72 -0.83
C THR A 57 -39.10 2.50 0.06
N SER A 58 -39.17 3.22 1.18
CA SER A 58 -40.27 3.10 2.16
C SER A 58 -41.57 3.73 1.67
N ASN A 59 -42.71 3.17 2.09
CA ASN A 59 -44.04 3.75 1.89
C ASN A 59 -44.21 5.07 2.66
N VAL A 60 -45.09 5.95 2.18
CA VAL A 60 -45.29 7.30 2.77
C VAL A 60 -46.76 7.62 3.01
N GLU A 61 -47.01 8.51 3.96
CA GLU A 61 -48.34 9.12 4.14
C GLU A 61 -48.54 10.35 3.29
N ILE A 62 -49.76 10.50 2.81
CA ILE A 62 -50.16 11.72 2.14
C ILE A 62 -50.72 12.71 3.16
N THR A 63 -50.22 13.94 3.12
CA THR A 63 -50.74 15.06 3.93
C THR A 63 -51.57 16.04 3.08
N SER A 64 -51.70 15.75 1.79
CA SER A 64 -52.38 16.58 0.79
C SER A 64 -53.14 15.71 -0.20
N GLY A 65 -54.35 16.14 -0.57
CA GLY A 65 -55.17 15.46 -1.58
C GLY A 65 -54.68 15.61 -3.03
N THR A 66 -53.56 16.31 -3.23
CA THR A 66 -53.00 16.61 -4.55
C THR A 66 -51.49 16.42 -4.65
N ALA A 67 -50.79 16.05 -3.56
CA ALA A 67 -49.35 15.84 -3.61
C ALA A 67 -48.85 14.90 -2.51
N PHE A 68 -47.76 14.18 -2.79
CA PHE A 68 -46.99 13.41 -1.81
C PHE A 68 -45.50 13.41 -2.20
N THR A 69 -44.64 12.98 -1.28
CA THR A 69 -43.20 12.91 -1.52
C THR A 69 -42.67 11.56 -1.08
N LEU A 70 -41.98 10.85 -1.99
CA LEU A 70 -41.16 9.68 -1.69
C LEU A 70 -39.70 10.12 -1.59
N THR A 71 -39.01 9.75 -0.53
CA THR A 71 -37.54 9.86 -0.45
C THR A 71 -36.96 8.51 -0.79
N LEU A 72 -36.29 8.40 -1.94
CA LEU A 72 -35.75 7.13 -2.41
C LEU A 72 -34.64 6.61 -1.47
N SER A 73 -34.57 5.28 -1.31
CA SER A 73 -33.44 4.62 -0.65
C SER A 73 -32.14 4.86 -1.42
N ALA A 74 -30.97 4.56 -0.82
CA ALA A 74 -29.70 4.66 -1.53
C ALA A 74 -29.66 3.76 -2.79
N THR A 75 -30.14 2.53 -2.68
CA THR A 75 -30.22 1.55 -3.78
C THR A 75 -31.08 2.06 -4.92
N ASP A 76 -32.32 2.47 -4.61
CA ASP A 76 -33.27 2.92 -5.61
C ASP A 76 -32.85 4.26 -6.23
N LYS A 77 -32.29 5.17 -5.42
CA LYS A 77 -31.74 6.45 -5.91
C LYS A 77 -30.60 6.23 -6.89
N ALA A 78 -29.65 5.33 -6.59
CA ALA A 78 -28.54 5.04 -7.48
C ALA A 78 -29.03 4.50 -8.84
N ALA A 79 -29.98 3.55 -8.81
CA ALA A 79 -30.53 2.97 -10.04
C ALA A 79 -31.38 3.97 -10.84
N VAL A 80 -32.18 4.81 -10.17
CA VAL A 80 -32.98 5.86 -10.82
C VAL A 80 -32.08 6.95 -11.41
N ASN A 81 -30.98 7.31 -10.76
CA ASN A 81 -30.04 8.33 -11.25
C ASN A 81 -29.30 7.89 -12.53
N LEU A 82 -29.14 6.58 -12.77
CA LEU A 82 -28.63 6.08 -14.05
C LEU A 82 -29.61 6.30 -15.22
N LEU A 83 -30.92 6.31 -14.93
CA LEU A 83 -31.98 6.53 -15.92
C LEU A 83 -32.31 8.01 -16.14
N LEU A 84 -32.31 8.78 -15.04
CA LEU A 84 -32.66 10.20 -14.98
C LEU A 84 -31.39 11.06 -14.94
N ASN A 85 -30.62 11.03 -16.02
CA ASN A 85 -29.22 11.45 -16.08
C ASN A 85 -28.96 12.91 -16.52
N GLU A 86 -30.01 13.61 -16.95
CA GLU A 86 -29.99 15.02 -17.38
C GLU A 86 -31.08 15.85 -16.68
N ASP A 87 -30.81 17.14 -16.47
CA ASP A 87 -31.75 18.10 -15.89
C ASP A 87 -32.93 18.38 -16.83
N GLY A 88 -34.14 18.50 -16.29
CA GLY A 88 -35.35 18.74 -17.08
C GLY A 88 -36.17 17.47 -17.34
N THR A 89 -36.78 17.36 -18.52
CA THR A 89 -37.83 16.35 -18.78
C THR A 89 -37.41 15.17 -19.66
N ALA A 90 -36.14 15.11 -20.05
CA ALA A 90 -35.62 14.03 -20.90
C ALA A 90 -34.14 13.75 -20.61
N SER A 91 -33.70 12.52 -20.89
CA SER A 91 -32.33 12.04 -20.75
C SER A 91 -31.38 12.58 -21.82
N SER A 92 -30.10 12.26 -21.69
CA SER A 92 -29.04 12.63 -22.61
C SER A 92 -29.29 12.17 -24.05
N ASP A 93 -29.97 11.03 -24.25
CA ASP A 93 -30.42 10.53 -25.56
C ASP A 93 -31.78 11.06 -26.03
N ALA A 94 -32.33 12.06 -25.33
CA ALA A 94 -33.64 12.68 -25.52
C ALA A 94 -34.86 11.78 -25.21
N THR A 95 -34.69 10.66 -24.49
CA THR A 95 -35.82 9.88 -23.98
C THR A 95 -36.57 10.64 -22.88
N THR A 96 -37.89 10.82 -23.03
CA THR A 96 -38.70 11.57 -22.05
C THR A 96 -38.86 10.80 -20.74
N TYR A 97 -38.64 11.46 -19.62
CA TYR A 97 -38.79 10.86 -18.30
C TYR A 97 -40.26 10.66 -17.91
N ASN A 98 -40.57 9.49 -17.37
CA ASN A 98 -41.91 9.15 -16.93
C ASN A 98 -41.88 8.26 -15.68
N VAL A 99 -42.86 8.44 -14.80
CA VAL A 99 -43.11 7.53 -13.68
C VAL A 99 -44.45 6.79 -13.87
N ALA A 100 -44.41 5.47 -13.99
CA ALA A 100 -45.59 4.63 -14.03
C ALA A 100 -45.93 4.15 -12.61
N ALA A 101 -47.19 4.29 -12.20
CA ALA A 101 -47.69 3.78 -10.94
C ALA A 101 -48.60 2.57 -11.20
N ALA A 102 -48.15 1.39 -10.81
CA ALA A 102 -48.87 0.13 -11.00
C ALA A 102 -50.12 0.03 -10.12
N GLU A 103 -50.97 -0.97 -10.39
CA GLU A 103 -52.20 -1.21 -9.61
C GLU A 103 -51.93 -1.24 -8.10
N ASP A 104 -52.82 -0.59 -7.35
CA ASP A 104 -52.80 -0.45 -5.89
C ASP A 104 -51.68 0.46 -5.34
N TRP A 105 -51.13 1.38 -6.15
CA TRP A 105 -50.10 2.32 -5.69
C TRP A 105 -50.59 3.30 -4.62
N ALA A 106 -51.88 3.68 -4.66
CA ALA A 106 -52.53 4.52 -3.66
C ALA A 106 -53.47 3.67 -2.80
N ALA A 107 -52.95 3.14 -1.69
CA ALA A 107 -53.65 2.19 -0.83
C ALA A 107 -54.94 2.76 -0.18
N GLY A 108 -55.04 4.08 -0.06
CA GLY A 108 -56.22 4.79 0.46
C GLY A 108 -57.40 4.93 -0.51
N ALA A 109 -57.25 4.50 -1.77
CA ALA A 109 -58.31 4.54 -2.77
C ALA A 109 -59.38 3.45 -2.54
N ASP A 110 -60.58 3.65 -3.09
CA ASP A 110 -61.67 2.67 -2.96
C ASP A 110 -61.32 1.38 -3.71
N ALA A 111 -61.38 0.24 -3.01
CA ALA A 111 -61.04 -1.08 -3.57
C ALA A 111 -61.92 -1.50 -4.77
N ALA A 112 -63.00 -0.78 -5.08
CA ALA A 112 -63.84 -1.02 -6.25
C ALA A 112 -63.37 -0.32 -7.53
N VAL A 113 -62.34 0.55 -7.48
CA VAL A 113 -61.76 1.20 -8.66
C VAL A 113 -60.39 0.63 -9.00
N VAL A 114 -60.05 0.62 -10.29
CA VAL A 114 -58.72 0.24 -10.77
C VAL A 114 -57.78 1.43 -10.56
N VAL A 115 -56.75 1.26 -9.75
CA VAL A 115 -55.83 2.32 -9.30
C VAL A 115 -54.46 2.12 -9.95
N ALA A 116 -54.40 2.32 -11.27
CA ALA A 116 -53.17 2.28 -12.05
C ALA A 116 -53.06 3.55 -12.91
N ASP A 117 -51.85 4.11 -12.94
CA ASP A 117 -51.50 5.27 -13.74
C ASP A 117 -50.17 5.01 -14.46
N LEU A 118 -50.25 4.32 -15.59
CA LEU A 118 -49.10 3.69 -16.22
C LEU A 118 -48.34 4.61 -17.19
N ALA A 119 -48.89 5.76 -17.57
CA ALA A 119 -48.30 6.62 -18.59
C ALA A 119 -48.83 8.06 -18.54
N GLY A 120 -48.03 9.01 -19.03
CA GLY A 120 -48.41 10.42 -19.09
C GLY A 120 -47.99 11.23 -17.86
N ASN A 121 -47.16 10.65 -17.01
CA ASN A 121 -46.73 11.17 -15.71
C ASN A 121 -45.30 11.69 -15.82
N GLY A 122 -45.14 12.77 -16.60
CA GLY A 122 -43.84 13.35 -16.88
C GLY A 122 -43.10 13.72 -15.59
N ILE A 123 -41.80 13.39 -15.55
CA ILE A 123 -40.91 13.78 -14.46
C ILE A 123 -40.11 15.00 -14.93
N THR A 124 -40.07 16.05 -14.11
CA THR A 124 -39.07 17.12 -14.23
C THR A 124 -37.96 16.82 -13.22
N VAL A 125 -36.81 16.42 -13.71
CA VAL A 125 -35.63 16.12 -12.90
C VAL A 125 -34.93 17.43 -12.60
N THR A 126 -34.57 17.61 -11.33
CA THR A 126 -33.60 18.58 -10.85
C THR A 126 -32.35 17.79 -10.52
N ILE A 127 -31.36 17.83 -11.40
CA ILE A 127 -30.00 17.46 -11.01
C ILE A 127 -29.41 18.77 -10.45
N PRO A 128 -28.83 18.78 -9.23
CA PRO A 128 -28.14 19.98 -8.80
C PRO A 128 -27.18 20.38 -9.92
N PRO A 129 -27.20 21.64 -10.36
CA PRO A 129 -26.25 22.05 -11.36
C PRO A 129 -24.86 21.66 -10.84
N VAL A 130 -24.03 21.01 -11.68
CA VAL A 130 -22.60 21.28 -11.60
C VAL A 130 -22.52 22.79 -11.51
N SER A 131 -22.08 23.32 -10.37
CA SER A 131 -22.17 24.74 -10.09
C SER A 131 -21.37 25.54 -11.14
N SER A 132 -22.01 25.86 -12.26
CA SER A 132 -21.75 27.07 -13.03
C SER A 132 -22.60 28.16 -12.39
N GLY A 133 -22.13 28.64 -11.24
CA GLY A 133 -22.66 29.84 -10.62
C GLY A 133 -22.48 30.99 -11.61
N GLY A 134 -23.59 31.42 -12.22
CA GLY A 134 -23.74 32.71 -12.90
C GLY A 134 -23.67 33.86 -11.90
N GLY A 135 -22.54 33.93 -11.19
CA GLY A 135 -22.04 35.04 -10.40
C GLY A 135 -20.58 35.22 -10.77
N GLY A 136 -20.31 35.52 -12.04
CA GLY A 136 -19.02 36.05 -12.50
C GLY A 136 -17.76 35.31 -12.02
N ASN A 137 -17.80 33.99 -11.85
CA ASN A 137 -16.59 33.19 -11.83
C ASN A 137 -16.57 32.39 -13.15
N PRO A 138 -15.57 32.59 -14.03
CA PRO A 138 -15.49 31.85 -15.29
C PRO A 138 -15.51 30.34 -15.01
N ALA A 139 -16.05 29.55 -15.95
CA ALA A 139 -15.84 28.11 -15.97
C ALA A 139 -14.35 27.84 -15.69
N PRO A 140 -14.01 26.91 -14.77
CA PRO A 140 -12.62 26.70 -14.40
C PRO A 140 -11.83 26.45 -15.67
N THR A 141 -10.90 27.36 -15.95
CA THR A 141 -10.06 27.24 -17.13
C THR A 141 -9.19 26.02 -16.90
N PRO A 142 -9.19 25.03 -17.80
CA PRO A 142 -8.30 23.89 -17.64
C PRO A 142 -6.87 24.39 -17.50
N THR A 143 -6.23 24.04 -16.40
CA THR A 143 -4.83 24.36 -16.14
C THR A 143 -3.99 23.16 -16.56
N ILE A 144 -2.89 23.43 -17.27
CA ILE A 144 -1.91 22.40 -17.54
C ILE A 144 -0.88 22.45 -16.41
N ILE A 145 -0.78 21.36 -15.66
CA ILE A 145 0.24 21.17 -14.64
C ILE A 145 1.04 19.95 -15.06
N ASP A 146 2.32 20.14 -15.35
CA ASP A 146 3.21 19.09 -15.83
C ASP A 146 2.61 18.23 -16.98
N GLY A 147 2.09 18.91 -18.01
CA GLY A 147 1.44 18.27 -19.15
C GLY A 147 0.05 17.65 -18.83
N ALA A 148 -0.35 17.52 -17.57
CA ALA A 148 -1.67 17.03 -17.17
C ALA A 148 -2.73 18.13 -17.24
N THR A 149 -3.89 17.78 -17.82
CA THR A 149 -5.04 18.69 -17.85
C THR A 149 -5.81 18.58 -16.54
N THR A 150 -5.82 19.68 -15.78
CA THR A 150 -6.45 19.77 -14.46
C THR A 150 -7.59 20.78 -14.47
N SER A 151 -8.61 20.52 -13.67
CA SER A 151 -9.72 21.45 -13.44
C SER A 151 -10.12 21.40 -11.98
N THR A 152 -10.40 22.57 -11.40
CA THR A 152 -10.73 22.68 -9.97
C THR A 152 -12.10 23.35 -9.81
N THR A 153 -12.93 22.77 -8.95
CA THR A 153 -14.23 23.32 -8.56
C THR A 153 -14.31 23.39 -7.04
N THR A 154 -14.96 24.41 -6.51
CA THR A 154 -15.21 24.53 -5.07
C THR A 154 -16.70 24.37 -4.81
N GLN A 155 -17.04 23.39 -3.98
CA GLN A 155 -18.40 23.13 -3.53
C GLN A 155 -18.85 24.13 -2.47
N SER A 156 -20.16 24.19 -2.22
CA SER A 156 -20.77 25.15 -1.28
C SER A 156 -20.37 24.94 0.18
N ASP A 157 -19.91 23.74 0.53
CA ASP A 157 -19.41 23.36 1.85
C ASP A 157 -17.90 23.68 2.02
N GLY A 158 -17.28 24.31 1.02
CA GLY A 158 -15.85 24.62 1.00
C GLY A 158 -14.94 23.47 0.54
N THR A 159 -15.50 22.31 0.19
CA THR A 159 -14.73 21.21 -0.41
C THR A 159 -14.26 21.61 -1.80
N VAL A 160 -12.95 21.49 -2.04
CA VAL A 160 -12.34 21.70 -3.35
C VAL A 160 -12.17 20.35 -4.03
N ILE A 161 -12.74 20.22 -5.22
CA ILE A 161 -12.57 19.07 -6.09
C ILE A 161 -11.61 19.45 -7.22
N THR A 162 -10.50 18.74 -7.32
CA THR A 162 -9.58 18.82 -8.43
C THR A 162 -9.65 17.54 -9.25
N THR A 163 -9.99 17.65 -10.52
CA THR A 163 -10.02 16.55 -11.48
C THR A 163 -8.87 16.68 -12.46
N VAL A 164 -8.05 15.64 -12.53
CA VAL A 164 -6.96 15.43 -13.47
C VAL A 164 -7.44 14.45 -14.52
N LEU A 165 -7.45 14.87 -15.79
CA LEU A 165 -7.76 13.97 -16.88
C LEU A 165 -6.66 12.91 -17.03
N PRO A 166 -6.98 11.71 -17.51
CA PRO A 166 -6.00 10.65 -17.72
C PRO A 166 -4.79 11.09 -18.53
N ILE A 167 -3.60 10.78 -18.02
CA ILE A 167 -2.34 11.27 -18.56
C ILE A 167 -2.11 10.71 -19.98
N SER A 168 -1.84 11.60 -20.93
CA SER A 168 -1.59 11.24 -22.33
C SER A 168 -0.11 10.98 -22.60
N THR A 169 0.18 10.07 -23.53
CA THR A 169 1.54 9.78 -24.01
C THR A 169 2.18 10.93 -24.77
N ASP A 170 1.38 11.85 -25.33
CA ASP A 170 1.84 13.02 -26.09
C ASP A 170 1.93 14.29 -25.23
N ARG A 171 1.82 14.17 -23.90
CA ARG A 171 1.93 15.30 -22.98
C ARG A 171 3.28 15.99 -23.13
N GLN A 172 3.29 17.30 -22.94
CA GLN A 172 4.53 18.07 -22.83
C GLN A 172 4.90 18.14 -21.35
N ASP A 173 5.79 17.25 -20.93
CA ASP A 173 6.35 17.16 -19.59
C ASP A 173 7.20 18.40 -19.23
N ASP A 174 7.30 18.72 -17.95
CA ASP A 174 8.26 19.71 -17.46
C ASP A 174 9.68 19.14 -17.65
N PRO A 175 10.57 19.81 -18.41
CA PRO A 175 11.92 19.32 -18.65
C PRO A 175 12.78 19.19 -17.38
N ASN A 176 12.32 19.68 -16.23
CA ASN A 176 12.98 19.51 -14.94
C ASN A 176 12.44 18.32 -14.12
N SER A 177 11.40 17.63 -14.58
CA SER A 177 10.89 16.42 -13.94
C SER A 177 11.98 15.35 -13.95
N LEU A 178 12.23 14.74 -12.79
CA LEU A 178 13.20 13.66 -12.67
C LEU A 178 12.76 12.40 -13.41
N PHE A 179 11.45 12.20 -13.55
CA PHE A 179 10.85 11.02 -14.17
C PHE A 179 9.83 11.42 -15.23
N PRO A 180 10.23 11.51 -16.51
CA PRO A 180 9.36 11.99 -17.59
C PRO A 180 8.19 11.04 -17.92
N GLN A 181 8.14 9.85 -17.31
CA GLN A 181 6.96 8.98 -17.38
C GLN A 181 5.78 9.44 -16.50
N TYR A 182 6.02 10.35 -15.54
CA TYR A 182 5.02 10.80 -14.57
C TYR A 182 4.60 12.25 -14.80
N ALA A 183 3.30 12.52 -14.71
CA ALA A 183 2.82 13.88 -14.52
C ALA A 183 2.71 14.18 -13.02
N ASP A 184 3.50 15.12 -12.52
CA ASP A 184 3.57 15.49 -11.11
C ASP A 184 2.50 16.53 -10.75
N VAL A 185 1.45 16.09 -10.05
CA VAL A 185 0.32 16.94 -9.67
C VAL A 185 0.42 17.38 -8.20
N PRO A 186 0.76 18.65 -7.91
CA PRO A 186 0.73 19.19 -6.57
C PRO A 186 -0.73 19.34 -6.10
N VAL A 187 -1.08 18.61 -5.04
CA VAL A 187 -2.45 18.55 -4.51
C VAL A 187 -2.72 19.68 -3.52
N ILE A 188 -1.79 19.90 -2.58
CA ILE A 188 -1.87 20.96 -1.58
C ILE A 188 -0.56 21.72 -1.52
N ARG A 189 -0.65 23.02 -1.26
CA ARG A 189 0.51 23.87 -0.91
C ARG A 189 0.27 24.58 0.41
N ASN A 190 1.34 24.78 1.18
CA ASN A 190 1.31 25.58 2.40
C ASN A 190 1.17 27.08 2.06
N SER A 191 1.07 27.92 3.11
CA SER A 191 0.95 29.37 2.94
C SER A 191 2.17 30.06 2.33
N ASN A 192 3.35 29.41 2.35
CA ASN A 192 4.58 29.88 1.72
C ASN A 192 4.66 29.48 0.23
N GLY A 193 3.77 28.60 -0.24
CA GLY A 193 3.72 28.08 -1.60
C GLY A 193 4.44 26.75 -1.81
N ASP A 194 5.03 26.18 -0.76
CA ASP A 194 5.69 24.87 -0.80
C ASP A 194 4.63 23.77 -0.93
N THR A 195 4.92 22.73 -1.71
CA THR A 195 3.99 21.62 -1.92
C THR A 195 3.98 20.68 -0.70
N LEU A 196 2.81 20.45 -0.12
CA LEU A 196 2.63 19.53 1.01
C LEU A 196 2.26 18.11 0.59
N LEU A 197 1.69 17.96 -0.60
CA LEU A 197 1.26 16.68 -1.15
C LEU A 197 1.37 16.73 -2.67
N THR A 198 2.04 15.75 -3.25
CA THR A 198 2.16 15.55 -4.70
C THR A 198 1.67 14.15 -5.04
N VAL A 199 0.93 14.03 -6.14
CA VAL A 199 0.60 12.73 -6.74
C VAL A 199 1.22 12.68 -8.13
N SER A 200 2.16 11.77 -8.34
CA SER A 200 2.81 11.51 -9.61
C SER A 200 2.06 10.44 -10.37
N LEU A 201 1.46 10.82 -11.49
CA LEU A 201 0.52 9.99 -12.24
C LEU A 201 1.16 9.41 -13.51
N PRO A 202 1.15 8.09 -13.68
CA PRO A 202 1.63 7.49 -14.93
C PRO A 202 0.62 7.67 -16.06
N VAL A 203 1.12 7.44 -17.28
CA VAL A 203 0.30 7.44 -18.50
C VAL A 203 -0.95 6.57 -18.34
N GLY A 204 -2.10 7.10 -18.77
CA GLY A 204 -3.39 6.41 -18.74
C GLY A 204 -4.16 6.53 -17.42
N VAL A 205 -3.54 7.06 -16.36
CA VAL A 205 -4.18 7.28 -15.05
C VAL A 205 -4.73 8.69 -14.96
N GLY A 206 -5.99 8.82 -14.57
CA GLY A 206 -6.62 10.08 -14.14
C GLY A 206 -6.79 10.09 -12.63
N LEU A 207 -7.11 11.26 -12.07
CA LEU A 207 -7.22 11.43 -10.63
C LEU A 207 -8.33 12.40 -10.29
N ASN A 208 -9.19 12.04 -9.33
CA ASN A 208 -10.07 12.98 -8.67
C ASN A 208 -9.60 13.18 -7.24
N ILE A 209 -9.58 14.42 -6.77
CA ILE A 209 -9.13 14.80 -5.43
C ILE A 209 -10.23 15.64 -4.82
N ALA A 210 -10.68 15.32 -3.61
CA ALA A 210 -11.66 16.09 -2.87
C ALA A 210 -11.17 16.36 -1.44
N GLY A 211 -11.09 17.63 -1.04
CA GLY A 211 -10.77 17.99 0.35
C GLY A 211 -10.92 19.46 0.65
N LYS A 212 -10.64 19.85 1.89
CA LYS A 212 -10.66 21.26 2.29
C LYS A 212 -9.36 21.93 1.83
N SER A 213 -9.44 23.16 1.33
CA SER A 213 -8.26 23.93 0.92
C SER A 213 -7.53 24.62 2.07
N GLN A 214 -8.05 24.50 3.30
CA GLN A 214 -7.49 25.09 4.50
C GLN A 214 -7.01 23.99 5.44
N LEU A 215 -5.95 24.30 6.18
CA LEU A 215 -5.48 23.50 7.30
C LEU A 215 -6.57 23.41 8.37
N LEU A 216 -6.79 22.20 8.87
CA LEU A 216 -7.79 21.89 9.88
C LEU A 216 -7.12 21.70 11.22
N ASN A 217 -7.71 22.23 12.30
CA ASN A 217 -7.31 21.81 13.64
C ASN A 217 -7.81 20.37 13.92
N ILE A 218 -7.31 19.73 14.97
CA ILE A 218 -7.60 18.32 15.28
C ILE A 218 -9.11 18.01 15.36
N GLN A 219 -9.93 18.89 15.95
CA GLN A 219 -11.37 18.65 16.06
C GLN A 219 -12.06 18.74 14.69
N GLU A 220 -11.72 19.76 13.89
CA GLU A 220 -12.25 19.92 12.54
C GLU A 220 -11.82 18.78 11.63
N ALA A 221 -10.56 18.32 11.76
CA ALA A 221 -10.04 17.18 11.04
C ALA A 221 -10.76 15.88 11.43
N THR A 222 -11.03 15.68 12.73
CA THR A 222 -11.79 14.52 13.22
C THR A 222 -13.19 14.48 12.59
N ASP A 223 -13.89 15.61 12.56
CA ASP A 223 -15.25 15.71 12.03
C ASP A 223 -15.26 15.47 10.50
N ASP A 224 -14.34 16.11 9.76
CA ASP A 224 -14.22 15.97 8.29
C ASP A 224 -13.79 14.55 7.89
N LEU A 225 -12.80 13.97 8.58
CA LEU A 225 -12.33 12.60 8.34
C LEU A 225 -13.42 11.57 8.63
N THR A 226 -14.14 11.69 9.75
CA THR A 226 -15.26 10.80 10.07
C THR A 226 -16.32 10.86 8.98
N GLN A 227 -16.70 12.07 8.55
CA GLN A 227 -17.71 12.24 7.50
C GLN A 227 -17.27 11.57 6.18
N ARG A 228 -16.01 11.72 5.78
CA ARG A 228 -15.49 11.12 4.55
C ARG A 228 -15.41 9.60 4.64
N ILE A 229 -14.93 9.06 5.76
CA ILE A 229 -14.90 7.62 5.97
C ILE A 229 -16.32 7.05 5.83
N GLU A 230 -17.31 7.64 6.51
CA GLU A 230 -18.71 7.22 6.41
C GLU A 230 -19.28 7.34 4.99
N GLN A 231 -18.85 8.34 4.22
CA GLN A 231 -19.23 8.49 2.81
C GLN A 231 -18.67 7.37 1.94
N GLU A 232 -17.42 6.94 2.19
CA GLU A 232 -16.75 5.95 1.35
C GLU A 232 -17.02 4.50 1.75
N THR A 233 -17.25 4.24 3.04
CA THR A 233 -17.44 2.88 3.60
C THR A 233 -18.85 2.60 4.11
N GLY A 234 -19.70 3.63 4.23
CA GLY A 234 -21.07 3.55 4.76
C GLY A 234 -21.14 3.69 6.29
N SER A 235 -22.17 4.36 6.82
CA SER A 235 -22.18 4.88 8.20
C SER A 235 -22.40 3.86 9.34
N ASP A 236 -23.00 2.69 9.08
CA ASP A 236 -23.55 1.81 10.13
C ASP A 236 -22.80 0.47 10.34
N SER A 237 -21.63 0.28 9.74
CA SER A 237 -20.87 -0.98 9.90
C SER A 237 -19.92 -0.94 11.10
N ALA A 238 -19.73 -2.08 11.77
CA ALA A 238 -18.78 -2.20 12.88
C ALA A 238 -17.34 -1.86 12.44
N LEU A 239 -16.98 -2.30 11.22
CA LEU A 239 -15.70 -2.00 10.59
C LEU A 239 -15.52 -0.50 10.33
N THR A 240 -16.56 0.19 9.87
CA THR A 240 -16.51 1.65 9.67
C THR A 240 -16.16 2.34 10.98
N GLN A 241 -16.77 1.92 12.09
CA GLN A 241 -16.50 2.50 13.40
C GLN A 241 -15.09 2.17 13.90
N GLU A 242 -14.57 0.99 13.59
CA GLU A 242 -13.18 0.62 13.87
C GLU A 242 -12.18 1.49 13.11
N ILE A 243 -12.36 1.67 11.80
CA ILE A 243 -11.55 2.57 10.97
C ILE A 243 -11.60 4.00 11.52
N ILE A 244 -12.79 4.48 11.90
CA ILE A 244 -12.96 5.81 12.53
C ILE A 244 -12.19 5.89 13.87
N ASN A 245 -12.17 4.83 14.67
CA ASN A 245 -11.44 4.83 15.93
C ASN A 245 -9.93 4.86 15.69
N ARG A 246 -9.40 4.08 14.74
CA ARG A 246 -7.98 4.12 14.36
C ARG A 246 -7.55 5.50 13.86
N ALA A 247 -8.38 6.11 13.03
CA ALA A 247 -8.17 7.49 12.58
C ALA A 247 -8.14 8.49 13.75
N LYS A 248 -8.98 8.31 14.77
CA LYS A 248 -8.96 9.13 16.00
C LYS A 248 -7.74 8.84 16.86
N ASP A 249 -7.29 7.60 16.93
CA ASP A 249 -6.08 7.22 17.67
C ASP A 249 -4.87 7.91 17.06
N PHE A 250 -4.71 7.87 15.73
CA PHE A 250 -3.70 8.65 15.01
C PHE A 250 -3.78 10.15 15.36
N LEU A 251 -4.96 10.77 15.22
CA LEU A 251 -5.15 12.19 15.52
C LEU A 251 -4.82 12.54 16.98
N SER A 252 -4.97 11.60 17.90
CA SER A 252 -4.63 11.79 19.33
C SER A 252 -3.13 11.79 19.61
N THR A 253 -2.31 11.27 18.68
CA THR A 253 -0.84 11.31 18.79
C THR A 253 -0.26 12.68 18.45
N LEU A 254 -1.02 13.52 17.73
CA LEU A 254 -0.58 14.83 17.27
C LEU A 254 -0.59 15.86 18.41
N ALA A 255 0.35 16.82 18.38
CA ALA A 255 0.34 17.90 19.35
C ALA A 255 -0.90 18.79 19.18
N THR A 256 -1.43 19.33 20.27
CA THR A 256 -2.73 20.06 20.25
C THR A 256 -2.78 21.30 19.37
N ASP A 257 -1.63 21.84 18.98
CA ASP A 257 -1.46 22.99 18.09
C ASP A 257 -1.06 22.60 16.65
N GLU A 258 -0.87 21.32 16.36
CA GLU A 258 -0.70 20.83 14.99
C GLU A 258 -1.99 21.01 14.18
N HIS A 259 -1.79 21.30 12.90
CA HIS A 259 -2.86 21.32 11.92
C HIS A 259 -2.58 20.26 10.87
N VAL A 260 -3.64 19.81 10.19
CA VAL A 260 -3.56 18.74 9.19
C VAL A 260 -4.40 19.07 7.98
N THR A 261 -4.15 18.34 6.90
CA THR A 261 -5.01 18.34 5.71
C THR A 261 -5.67 16.98 5.55
N VAL A 262 -6.97 16.97 5.22
CA VAL A 262 -7.71 15.75 4.93
C VAL A 262 -8.12 15.75 3.45
N GLN A 263 -7.70 14.73 2.71
CA GLN A 263 -7.97 14.59 1.28
C GLN A 263 -8.49 13.19 0.95
N THR A 264 -9.52 13.12 0.12
CA THR A 264 -9.91 11.89 -0.56
C THR A 264 -9.33 11.93 -1.97
N ILE A 265 -8.49 10.95 -2.33
CA ILE A 265 -7.99 10.77 -3.69
C ILE A 265 -8.61 9.52 -4.30
N THR A 266 -9.07 9.64 -5.54
CA THR A 266 -9.74 8.58 -6.29
C THR A 266 -9.08 8.46 -7.66
N PRO A 267 -8.03 7.63 -7.80
CA PRO A 267 -7.42 7.33 -9.08
C PRO A 267 -8.41 6.62 -10.01
N SER A 268 -8.22 6.76 -11.32
CA SER A 268 -9.06 6.12 -12.34
C SER A 268 -8.24 5.77 -13.59
N ILE A 269 -8.69 4.79 -14.36
CA ILE A 269 -8.05 4.39 -15.61
C ILE A 269 -9.05 4.28 -16.76
N ASN A 270 -8.65 4.71 -17.96
CA ASN A 270 -9.55 4.76 -19.12
C ASN A 270 -9.77 3.41 -19.82
N ASN A 271 -8.88 2.42 -19.64
CA ASN A 271 -8.84 1.20 -20.46
C ASN A 271 -8.81 -0.12 -19.65
N ASN A 272 -9.04 -0.09 -18.34
CA ASN A 272 -8.90 -1.27 -17.45
C ASN A 272 -7.52 -1.97 -17.50
N GLN A 273 -6.49 -1.33 -18.08
CA GLN A 273 -5.11 -1.82 -18.03
C GLN A 273 -4.44 -1.29 -16.78
N SER A 274 -3.76 -2.16 -16.04
CA SER A 274 -2.95 -1.74 -14.90
C SER A 274 -1.84 -0.82 -15.38
N PRO A 275 -1.53 0.26 -14.66
CA PRO A 275 -0.35 1.06 -14.95
C PRO A 275 0.92 0.20 -14.93
N ASP A 276 1.82 0.42 -15.89
CA ASP A 276 3.09 -0.32 -15.98
C ASP A 276 4.08 0.09 -14.86
N VAL A 277 3.84 1.24 -14.22
CA VAL A 277 4.63 1.76 -13.10
C VAL A 277 3.68 2.25 -11.99
N PRO A 278 4.12 2.31 -10.72
CA PRO A 278 3.28 2.70 -9.59
C PRO A 278 2.71 4.11 -9.71
N ILE A 279 1.54 4.37 -9.12
CA ILE A 279 1.09 5.73 -8.79
C ILE A 279 1.83 6.14 -7.51
N ILE A 280 2.56 7.26 -7.53
CA ILE A 280 3.35 7.70 -6.37
C ILE A 280 2.62 8.83 -5.65
N VAL A 281 2.46 8.70 -4.34
CA VAL A 281 1.83 9.70 -3.46
C VAL A 281 2.86 10.15 -2.44
N THR A 282 3.32 11.38 -2.59
CA THR A 282 4.41 11.93 -1.76
C THR A 282 3.91 13.09 -0.91
N GLY A 283 3.92 12.90 0.41
CA GLY A 283 3.71 13.94 1.41
C GLY A 283 4.95 14.80 1.68
N SER A 284 4.81 15.79 2.55
CA SER A 284 5.93 16.67 2.92
C SER A 284 6.88 15.98 3.88
N ASN A 285 8.18 16.05 3.60
CA ASN A 285 9.26 15.59 4.48
C ASN A 285 9.89 16.75 5.30
N ILE A 286 9.24 17.92 5.35
CA ILE A 286 9.76 19.09 6.05
C ILE A 286 9.43 18.98 7.55
N ASN A 287 10.45 19.05 8.40
CA ASN A 287 10.29 19.02 9.86
C ASN A 287 9.35 20.13 10.36
N ASN A 288 8.27 19.75 11.05
CA ASN A 288 7.17 20.60 11.53
C ASN A 288 6.20 21.14 10.46
N ASP A 289 6.16 20.55 9.26
CA ASP A 289 5.03 20.80 8.34
C ASP A 289 3.75 20.09 8.84
N ASP A 290 2.61 20.64 8.43
CA ASP A 290 1.29 20.10 8.72
C ASP A 290 1.12 18.71 8.09
N LYS A 291 0.74 17.70 8.89
CA LYS A 291 0.62 16.31 8.44
C LYS A 291 -0.53 16.11 7.45
N GLN A 292 -0.36 15.17 6.52
CA GLN A 292 -1.38 14.84 5.52
C GLN A 292 -2.11 13.55 5.88
N ILE A 293 -3.45 13.61 5.84
CA ILE A 293 -4.37 12.50 6.06
C ILE A 293 -5.04 12.21 4.73
N LEU A 294 -4.87 10.99 4.24
CA LEU A 294 -5.40 10.55 2.95
C LEU A 294 -6.45 9.46 3.12
N ILE A 295 -7.49 9.55 2.31
CA ILE A 295 -8.37 8.43 1.98
C ILE A 295 -8.13 8.13 0.51
N ILE A 296 -7.62 6.94 0.22
CA ILE A 296 -7.27 6.49 -1.12
C ILE A 296 -8.36 5.52 -1.57
N ASP A 297 -9.31 6.02 -2.34
CA ASP A 297 -10.33 5.18 -2.97
C ASP A 297 -9.80 4.62 -4.29
N ALA A 298 -9.25 3.42 -4.20
CA ALA A 298 -8.65 2.69 -5.31
C ALA A 298 -9.61 1.71 -5.98
N ARG A 299 -10.92 1.73 -5.68
CA ARG A 299 -11.91 0.79 -6.28
C ARG A 299 -12.02 0.90 -7.80
N ASN A 300 -11.58 2.02 -8.38
CA ASN A 300 -11.56 2.23 -9.83
C ASN A 300 -10.24 1.77 -10.49
N LEU A 301 -9.32 1.19 -9.73
CA LEU A 301 -8.10 0.59 -10.22
C LEU A 301 -8.27 -0.93 -10.39
N PRO A 302 -7.53 -1.56 -11.32
CA PRO A 302 -7.52 -3.00 -11.48
C PRO A 302 -6.73 -3.64 -10.33
N SER A 303 -7.09 -4.88 -9.98
CA SER A 303 -6.33 -5.65 -9.00
C SER A 303 -4.87 -5.79 -9.42
N GLY A 304 -3.95 -5.54 -8.48
CA GLY A 304 -2.51 -5.54 -8.72
C GLY A 304 -1.93 -4.19 -9.13
N ALA A 305 -2.76 -3.14 -9.32
CA ALA A 305 -2.25 -1.78 -9.42
C ALA A 305 -1.46 -1.42 -8.15
N ILE A 306 -0.32 -0.76 -8.35
CA ILE A 306 0.60 -0.40 -7.26
C ILE A 306 0.43 1.08 -6.94
N ILE A 307 0.25 1.37 -5.66
CA ILE A 307 0.32 2.72 -5.09
C ILE A 307 1.52 2.76 -4.18
N GLN A 308 2.46 3.66 -4.47
CA GLN A 308 3.59 3.94 -3.60
C GLN A 308 3.24 5.11 -2.68
N LEU A 309 3.46 4.96 -1.38
CA LEU A 309 3.36 6.04 -0.40
C LEU A 309 4.75 6.51 -0.01
N ASP A 310 4.94 7.83 0.12
CA ASP A 310 6.19 8.42 0.61
C ASP A 310 5.88 9.61 1.50
N ASN A 311 6.36 9.60 2.73
CA ASN A 311 6.16 10.63 3.75
C ASN A 311 4.67 10.94 4.00
N VAL A 312 3.82 9.91 3.97
CA VAL A 312 2.38 10.04 4.19
C VAL A 312 2.06 9.64 5.62
N ALA A 313 1.73 10.64 6.45
CA ALA A 313 1.51 10.40 7.88
C ALA A 313 0.32 9.47 8.18
N PHE A 314 -0.78 9.59 7.42
CA PHE A 314 -1.94 8.69 7.56
C PHE A 314 -2.58 8.37 6.20
N ALA A 315 -2.91 7.10 5.96
CA ALA A 315 -3.69 6.68 4.80
C ALA A 315 -4.76 5.62 5.16
N LEU A 316 -5.98 5.83 4.71
CA LEU A 316 -7.01 4.79 4.60
C LEU A 316 -7.04 4.27 3.16
N ILE A 317 -6.86 2.97 2.97
CA ILE A 317 -6.85 2.30 1.67
C ILE A 317 -8.21 1.62 1.45
N ILE A 318 -8.89 1.96 0.34
CA ILE A 318 -10.19 1.39 -0.02
C ILE A 318 -10.08 0.70 -1.38
N GLY A 319 -10.49 -0.56 -1.45
CA GLY A 319 -10.33 -1.42 -2.62
C GLY A 319 -9.04 -2.25 -2.59
N ALA A 320 -8.95 -3.23 -3.48
CA ALA A 320 -7.87 -4.21 -3.51
C ALA A 320 -6.71 -3.76 -4.43
N VAL A 321 -5.74 -3.05 -3.87
CA VAL A 321 -4.49 -2.63 -4.53
C VAL A 321 -3.27 -3.09 -3.74
N ARG A 322 -2.09 -2.99 -4.36
CA ARG A 322 -0.81 -3.19 -3.65
C ARG A 322 -0.30 -1.83 -3.21
N VAL A 323 -0.17 -1.62 -1.91
CA VAL A 323 0.43 -0.43 -1.33
C VAL A 323 1.85 -0.77 -0.92
N VAL A 324 2.80 0.01 -1.42
CA VAL A 324 4.24 -0.21 -1.21
C VAL A 324 4.97 1.09 -0.88
N GLY A 325 6.25 0.99 -0.53
CA GLY A 325 7.13 2.16 -0.35
C GLY A 325 7.21 2.53 1.12
N GLY A 326 7.11 3.81 1.44
CA GLY A 326 6.97 4.29 2.81
C GLY A 326 8.24 4.93 3.35
N ASN A 327 8.80 5.93 2.67
CA ASN A 327 9.71 6.83 3.38
C ASN A 327 8.94 7.54 4.51
N GLY A 328 9.55 7.67 5.68
CA GLY A 328 8.95 8.29 6.86
C GLY A 328 7.87 7.43 7.52
N GLU A 329 7.65 7.64 8.82
CA GLU A 329 6.65 6.94 9.64
C GLU A 329 5.23 7.07 9.03
N ASN A 330 4.57 5.94 8.78
CA ASN A 330 3.25 5.86 8.17
C ASN A 330 2.24 5.19 9.11
N PHE A 331 1.01 5.74 9.14
CA PHE A 331 -0.14 5.09 9.77
C PHE A 331 -1.11 4.66 8.68
N VAL A 332 -1.21 3.36 8.38
CA VAL A 332 -2.04 2.85 7.28
C VAL A 332 -3.09 1.88 7.76
N VAL A 333 -4.32 2.07 7.25
CA VAL A 333 -5.49 1.26 7.57
C VAL A 333 -6.14 0.75 6.30
N GLY A 334 -6.40 -0.56 6.21
CA GLY A 334 -7.16 -1.21 5.14
C GLY A 334 -8.68 -1.11 5.30
N ASP A 335 -9.43 -1.58 4.29
CA ASP A 335 -10.89 -1.67 4.32
C ASP A 335 -11.40 -3.08 4.68
N ASN A 336 -12.38 -3.63 3.96
CA ASN A 336 -12.89 -4.99 4.19
C ASN A 336 -12.46 -6.01 3.12
N GLN A 337 -11.70 -5.54 2.14
CA GLN A 337 -11.16 -6.33 1.06
C GLN A 337 -9.76 -6.78 1.42
N ASN A 338 -9.32 -7.88 0.79
CA ASN A 338 -7.95 -8.33 0.88
C ASN A 338 -6.98 -7.22 0.45
N GLN A 339 -6.16 -6.79 1.40
CA GLN A 339 -5.11 -5.80 1.25
C GLN A 339 -3.77 -6.45 0.97
N TYR A 340 -2.94 -5.70 0.27
CA TYR A 340 -1.50 -5.92 0.25
C TYR A 340 -0.85 -4.59 0.62
N ILE A 341 -0.29 -4.49 1.82
CA ILE A 341 0.34 -3.27 2.35
C ILE A 341 1.72 -3.67 2.86
N VAL A 342 2.78 -3.26 2.14
CA VAL A 342 4.16 -3.51 2.56
C VAL A 342 4.96 -2.22 2.52
N LEU A 343 5.20 -1.61 3.69
CA LEU A 343 5.81 -0.29 3.80
C LEU A 343 7.32 -0.34 4.11
N GLY A 344 7.87 0.77 4.60
CA GLY A 344 9.27 1.13 4.39
C GLY A 344 10.18 0.65 5.51
N ALA A 345 11.22 1.45 5.75
CA ALA A 345 12.26 1.17 6.74
C ALA A 345 12.12 2.00 8.04
N ASP A 346 11.07 2.83 8.11
CA ASP A 346 10.78 3.70 9.25
C ASP A 346 9.70 3.06 10.13
N ASP A 347 9.58 3.51 11.38
CA ASP A 347 8.62 2.93 12.33
C ASP A 347 7.16 3.18 11.90
N ASP A 348 6.48 2.15 11.39
CA ASP A 348 5.13 2.23 10.85
C ASP A 348 4.07 1.63 11.80
N ILE A 349 2.81 2.02 11.57
CA ILE A 349 1.63 1.44 12.21
C ILE A 349 0.64 1.00 11.14
N LEU A 350 0.44 -0.31 11.02
CA LEU A 350 -0.28 -0.92 9.90
C LEU A 350 -1.43 -1.79 10.40
N PHE A 351 -2.58 -1.65 9.75
CA PHE A 351 -3.77 -2.45 10.02
C PHE A 351 -4.42 -2.96 8.74
N GLY A 352 -4.57 -4.28 8.60
CA GLY A 352 -5.29 -4.93 7.49
C GLY A 352 -6.80 -4.67 7.54
N SER A 353 -7.35 -4.53 8.75
CA SER A 353 -8.77 -4.37 9.06
C SER A 353 -9.60 -5.62 8.80
N GLY A 354 -9.99 -5.92 7.57
CA GLY A 354 -10.74 -7.13 7.30
C GLY A 354 -10.52 -7.64 5.89
N GLY A 355 -10.60 -8.94 5.72
CA GLY A 355 -10.12 -9.58 4.50
C GLY A 355 -9.00 -10.53 4.83
N ASN A 356 -8.51 -11.30 3.85
CA ASN A 356 -7.27 -12.05 4.05
C ASN A 356 -6.13 -11.21 3.49
N ASP A 357 -5.37 -10.59 4.39
CA ASP A 357 -4.46 -9.52 4.08
C ASP A 357 -3.00 -10.00 4.07
N THR A 358 -2.15 -9.25 3.36
CA THR A 358 -0.70 -9.32 3.50
C THR A 358 -0.24 -7.95 3.96
N VAL A 359 0.16 -7.85 5.22
CA VAL A 359 0.52 -6.59 5.88
C VAL A 359 1.92 -6.72 6.45
N GLY A 360 2.82 -5.81 6.12
CA GLY A 360 4.17 -5.84 6.68
C GLY A 360 4.98 -4.57 6.49
N SER A 361 6.14 -4.53 7.12
CA SER A 361 7.17 -3.50 6.93
C SER A 361 8.47 -4.14 6.46
N LEU A 362 9.45 -3.32 6.06
CA LEU A 362 10.75 -3.80 5.59
C LEU A 362 11.83 -3.62 6.65
N ALA A 363 11.76 -2.52 7.40
CA ALA A 363 12.52 -2.29 8.63
C ALA A 363 11.81 -1.25 9.50
N GLY A 364 12.31 -1.03 10.72
CA GLY A 364 11.67 -0.15 11.69
C GLY A 364 11.30 -0.91 12.96
N ASN A 365 10.78 -0.23 13.98
CA ASN A 365 10.11 -0.88 15.10
C ASN A 365 8.60 -0.69 14.90
N ASP A 366 8.01 -1.61 14.18
CA ASP A 366 6.67 -1.50 13.63
C ASP A 366 5.59 -2.03 14.56
N GLN A 367 4.36 -1.56 14.34
CA GLN A 367 3.15 -2.12 14.94
C GLN A 367 2.21 -2.58 13.84
N ILE A 368 2.02 -3.89 13.71
CA ILE A 368 1.36 -4.49 12.54
C ILE A 368 0.25 -5.44 12.99
N SER A 369 -0.96 -5.23 12.48
CA SER A 369 -2.12 -6.09 12.74
C SER A 369 -2.78 -6.55 11.44
N GLY A 370 -3.01 -7.85 11.29
CA GLY A 370 -3.84 -8.43 10.23
C GLY A 370 -5.34 -8.16 10.45
N ASP A 371 -5.75 -8.21 11.72
CA ASP A 371 -7.13 -8.05 12.18
C ASP A 371 -8.06 -9.22 11.84
N VAL A 372 -9.04 -9.04 10.96
CA VAL A 372 -10.08 -10.06 10.72
C VAL A 372 -9.83 -10.78 9.41
N GLY A 373 -9.33 -12.00 9.48
CA GLY A 373 -9.11 -12.84 8.30
C GLY A 373 -8.07 -13.92 8.52
N ASN A 374 -7.64 -14.58 7.45
CA ASN A 374 -6.43 -15.40 7.51
C ASN A 374 -5.31 -14.58 6.88
N ASP A 375 -4.48 -13.99 7.73
CA ASP A 375 -3.56 -12.94 7.34
C ASP A 375 -2.12 -13.42 7.29
N ILE A 376 -1.32 -12.70 6.52
CA ILE A 376 0.14 -12.79 6.52
C ILE A 376 0.64 -11.46 7.07
N VAL A 377 1.27 -11.51 8.25
CA VAL A 377 1.75 -10.36 9.00
C VAL A 377 3.25 -10.49 9.18
N PHE A 378 4.05 -9.52 8.76
CA PHE A 378 5.49 -9.57 8.96
C PHE A 378 6.13 -8.23 9.32
N GLY A 379 7.02 -8.24 10.31
CA GLY A 379 7.69 -7.06 10.87
C GLY A 379 8.80 -6.52 9.97
N GLY A 380 9.75 -7.38 9.63
CA GLY A 380 10.92 -6.98 8.87
C GLY A 380 12.14 -6.86 9.79
N ALA A 381 13.02 -5.89 9.52
CA ALA A 381 14.15 -5.63 10.42
C ALA A 381 13.82 -4.61 11.51
N GLY A 382 14.07 -4.97 12.76
CA GLY A 382 13.91 -4.13 13.93
C GLY A 382 13.11 -4.86 15.00
N ASN A 383 12.49 -4.14 15.92
CA ASN A 383 11.79 -4.79 17.04
C ASN A 383 10.30 -4.53 16.95
N ASP A 384 9.58 -5.51 16.43
CA ASP A 384 8.22 -5.33 15.97
C ASP A 384 7.17 -5.86 16.96
N LEU A 385 5.99 -5.28 16.89
CA LEU A 385 4.79 -5.75 17.58
C LEU A 385 3.77 -6.24 16.55
N LEU A 386 3.57 -7.56 16.49
CA LEU A 386 2.71 -8.21 15.52
C LEU A 386 1.43 -8.74 16.15
N SER A 387 0.33 -8.72 15.40
CA SER A 387 -0.93 -9.36 15.74
C SER A 387 -1.57 -9.95 14.49
N GLY A 388 -1.94 -11.23 14.53
CA GLY A 388 -2.75 -11.84 13.47
C GLY A 388 -4.18 -11.34 13.56
N GLY A 389 -4.75 -11.43 14.77
CA GLY A 389 -6.13 -11.06 15.04
C GLY A 389 -7.00 -12.32 15.08
N THR A 390 -8.14 -12.31 14.40
CA THR A 390 -9.02 -13.48 14.32
C THR A 390 -8.88 -14.20 13.00
N GLY A 391 -8.60 -15.50 13.05
CA GLY A 391 -8.58 -16.39 11.90
C GLY A 391 -7.40 -17.35 11.99
N ASN A 392 -6.81 -17.73 10.87
CA ASN A 392 -5.60 -18.56 10.87
C ASN A 392 -4.46 -17.77 10.25
N ASP A 393 -3.58 -17.25 11.10
CA ASP A 393 -2.64 -16.23 10.68
C ASP A 393 -1.19 -16.75 10.60
N GLN A 394 -0.40 -16.10 9.76
CA GLN A 394 1.05 -16.32 9.67
C GLN A 394 1.75 -15.05 10.11
N LEU A 395 2.50 -15.12 11.22
CA LEU A 395 3.25 -14.00 11.77
C LEU A 395 4.75 -14.29 11.64
N ASN A 396 5.49 -13.37 11.03
CA ASN A 396 6.94 -13.42 10.94
C ASN A 396 7.55 -12.16 11.57
N GLY A 397 8.25 -12.28 12.69
CA GLY A 397 8.93 -11.13 13.32
C GLY A 397 9.99 -10.52 12.39
N GLY A 398 10.92 -11.37 11.96
CA GLY A 398 11.96 -11.03 11.02
C GLY A 398 13.31 -10.95 11.73
N LEU A 399 14.01 -9.82 11.60
CA LEU A 399 15.30 -9.61 12.23
C LEU A 399 15.18 -8.64 13.41
N GLY A 400 15.27 -9.15 14.63
CA GLY A 400 15.38 -8.34 15.84
C GLY A 400 14.67 -9.02 16.99
N PHE A 401 14.28 -8.26 18.01
CA PHE A 401 13.59 -8.79 19.18
C PHE A 401 12.09 -8.49 19.11
N ASP A 402 11.34 -9.45 18.59
CA ASP A 402 9.97 -9.26 18.17
C ASP A 402 8.95 -9.79 19.19
N SER A 403 7.78 -9.17 19.19
CA SER A 403 6.67 -9.55 20.06
C SER A 403 5.41 -9.82 19.26
N ALA A 404 4.77 -10.97 19.49
CA ALA A 404 3.42 -11.23 19.00
C ALA A 404 2.40 -11.01 20.12
N SER A 405 1.29 -10.34 19.80
CA SER A 405 0.13 -10.19 20.67
C SER A 405 -0.92 -11.23 20.32
N GLN A 406 -1.47 -11.87 21.35
CA GLN A 406 -2.47 -12.92 21.26
C GLN A 406 -3.61 -12.66 22.25
N ASP A 407 -4.84 -13.01 21.86
CA ASP A 407 -6.00 -12.82 22.72
C ASP A 407 -6.02 -13.82 23.90
N GLY A 408 -6.88 -13.57 24.89
CA GLY A 408 -7.09 -14.50 26.00
C GLY A 408 -5.88 -14.67 26.92
N GLN A 409 -5.52 -15.92 27.24
CA GLN A 409 -4.37 -16.29 28.08
C GLN A 409 -3.71 -17.56 27.55
N LEU A 410 -2.44 -17.79 27.90
CA LEU A 410 -1.66 -18.96 27.45
C LEU A 410 -2.39 -20.32 27.60
N SER A 411 -3.18 -20.51 28.66
CA SER A 411 -3.90 -21.78 28.88
C SER A 411 -5.04 -22.06 27.89
N ASP A 412 -5.41 -21.07 27.08
CA ASP A 412 -6.46 -21.19 26.07
C ASP A 412 -5.92 -21.81 24.76
N TYR A 413 -4.59 -21.92 24.65
CA TYR A 413 -3.87 -22.39 23.46
C TYR A 413 -3.22 -23.75 23.68
N GLN A 414 -3.22 -24.57 22.63
CA GLN A 414 -2.27 -25.66 22.47
C GLN A 414 -1.05 -25.12 21.71
N VAL A 415 0.14 -25.26 22.30
CA VAL A 415 1.40 -24.80 21.72
C VAL A 415 2.16 -26.00 21.19
N GLU A 416 2.42 -26.00 19.89
CA GLU A 416 3.24 -27.01 19.21
C GLU A 416 4.47 -26.33 18.57
N THR A 417 5.58 -27.06 18.49
CA THR A 417 6.81 -26.56 17.86
C THR A 417 7.28 -27.54 16.79
N HIS A 418 7.57 -27.00 15.61
CA HIS A 418 8.03 -27.76 14.44
C HIS A 418 9.24 -27.08 13.82
N GLY A 419 10.43 -27.48 14.27
CA GLY A 419 11.67 -26.77 13.92
C GLY A 419 11.65 -25.39 14.57
N SER A 420 11.63 -24.36 13.75
CA SER A 420 11.58 -22.96 14.16
C SER A 420 10.17 -22.36 14.15
N VAL A 421 9.17 -23.10 13.67
CA VAL A 421 7.78 -22.65 13.63
C VAL A 421 7.10 -22.99 14.94
N ILE A 422 6.44 -22.01 15.54
CA ILE A 422 5.52 -22.19 16.66
C ILE A 422 4.11 -22.18 16.12
N THR A 423 3.30 -23.16 16.53
CA THR A 423 1.90 -23.23 16.18
C THR A 423 1.06 -23.07 17.44
N LEU A 424 0.19 -22.07 17.43
CA LEU A 424 -0.79 -21.80 18.49
C LEU A 424 -2.16 -22.23 17.98
N THR A 425 -2.74 -23.27 18.59
CA THR A 425 -4.11 -23.72 18.26
C THR A 425 -5.06 -23.37 19.39
N GLN A 426 -6.06 -22.54 19.10
CA GLN A 426 -7.10 -22.16 20.04
C GLN A 426 -8.18 -23.24 20.18
N SER A 427 -8.96 -23.17 21.26
CA SER A 427 -10.06 -24.12 21.52
C SER A 427 -11.20 -24.07 20.50
N ASN A 428 -11.35 -22.96 19.77
CA ASN A 428 -12.29 -22.79 18.66
C ASN A 428 -11.79 -23.43 17.35
N GLY A 429 -10.53 -23.87 17.29
CA GLY A 429 -9.89 -24.47 16.13
C GLY A 429 -9.14 -23.50 15.21
N GLU A 430 -9.06 -22.21 15.57
CA GLU A 430 -8.18 -21.23 14.93
C GLU A 430 -6.71 -21.57 15.20
N VAL A 431 -5.87 -21.34 14.20
CA VAL A 431 -4.46 -21.75 14.19
C VAL A 431 -3.58 -20.63 13.68
N ASP A 432 -2.70 -20.13 14.55
CA ASP A 432 -1.67 -19.18 14.16
C ASP A 432 -0.31 -19.86 14.09
N THR A 433 0.47 -19.48 13.10
CA THR A 433 1.87 -19.91 12.96
C THR A 433 2.80 -18.72 13.11
N LEU A 434 3.80 -18.84 13.97
CA LEU A 434 4.75 -17.78 14.27
C LEU A 434 6.17 -18.25 13.97
N THR A 435 6.94 -17.40 13.30
CA THR A 435 8.38 -17.53 13.05
C THR A 435 9.09 -16.25 13.45
N ASP A 436 10.35 -16.35 13.88
CA ASP A 436 11.17 -15.20 14.28
C ASP A 436 10.51 -14.28 15.33
N VAL A 437 9.72 -14.85 16.26
CA VAL A 437 9.16 -14.11 17.39
C VAL A 437 9.76 -14.59 18.70
N GLU A 438 10.27 -13.67 19.54
CA GLU A 438 10.89 -13.97 20.83
C GLU A 438 9.92 -13.88 22.01
N SER A 439 8.83 -13.13 21.86
CA SER A 439 7.88 -12.89 22.95
C SER A 439 6.43 -12.97 22.49
N ILE A 440 5.70 -13.99 22.93
CA ILE A 440 4.25 -14.08 22.73
C ILE A 440 3.55 -13.56 23.98
N ARG A 441 2.87 -12.42 23.84
CA ARG A 441 2.11 -11.75 24.89
C ARG A 441 0.64 -12.09 24.76
N PHE A 442 0.01 -12.46 25.86
CA PHE A 442 -1.43 -12.68 25.90
C PHE A 442 -2.13 -11.52 26.58
N ALA A 443 -3.39 -11.26 26.22
CA ALA A 443 -4.20 -10.21 26.85
C ALA A 443 -4.23 -10.31 28.39
N THR A 444 -4.17 -11.53 28.93
CA THR A 444 -4.06 -11.78 30.37
C THR A 444 -3.13 -12.97 30.68
N GLY A 445 -2.56 -12.98 31.88
CA GLY A 445 -1.70 -14.08 32.34
C GLY A 445 -0.22 -13.91 31.92
N PRO A 446 0.59 -14.98 32.04
CA PRO A 446 2.00 -14.93 31.69
C PRO A 446 2.21 -14.95 30.18
N SER A 447 3.23 -14.24 29.71
CA SER A 447 3.76 -14.35 28.34
C SER A 447 4.55 -15.65 28.16
N LEU A 448 4.70 -16.07 26.91
CA LEU A 448 5.55 -17.17 26.49
C LEU A 448 6.78 -16.60 25.79
N SER A 449 7.98 -16.88 26.31
CA SER A 449 9.24 -16.48 25.67
C SER A 449 9.78 -17.60 24.80
N ILE A 450 10.34 -17.22 23.66
CA ILE A 450 10.95 -18.11 22.69
C ILE A 450 12.43 -17.76 22.63
N ALA A 451 13.27 -18.73 22.93
CA ALA A 451 14.71 -18.60 22.90
C ALA A 451 15.27 -19.42 21.75
N TYR A 452 15.97 -18.76 20.82
CA TYR A 452 16.65 -19.38 19.68
C TYR A 452 18.07 -19.85 20.03
N SER A 453 18.53 -19.54 21.25
CA SER A 453 19.81 -19.98 21.77
C SER A 453 19.77 -20.30 23.27
N ALA A 454 20.78 -21.05 23.72
CA ALA A 454 20.93 -21.37 25.14
C ALA A 454 21.18 -20.11 26.00
N ILE A 455 21.78 -19.06 25.44
CA ILE A 455 22.04 -17.80 26.18
C ILE A 455 20.76 -16.99 26.36
N GLU A 456 19.90 -16.93 25.34
CA GLU A 456 18.57 -16.30 25.43
C GLU A 456 17.70 -17.02 26.47
N ALA A 457 17.69 -18.36 26.45
CA ALA A 457 16.92 -19.14 27.40
C ALA A 457 17.32 -18.84 28.85
N VAL A 458 18.62 -18.68 29.11
CA VAL A 458 19.15 -18.26 30.41
C VAL A 458 18.69 -16.85 30.75
N ALA A 459 18.82 -15.89 29.83
CA ALA A 459 18.41 -14.50 30.06
C ALA A 459 16.92 -14.40 30.41
N HIS A 460 16.05 -15.05 29.62
CA HIS A 460 14.62 -15.13 29.90
C HIS A 460 14.34 -15.74 31.27
N HIS A 461 14.99 -16.84 31.62
CA HIS A 461 14.79 -17.50 32.91
C HIS A 461 15.18 -16.63 34.09
N LEU A 462 16.33 -15.96 34.01
CA LEU A 462 16.80 -15.08 35.07
C LEU A 462 15.81 -13.94 35.31
N VAL A 463 15.38 -13.27 34.24
CA VAL A 463 14.49 -12.11 34.34
C VAL A 463 13.07 -12.52 34.74
N LYS A 464 12.50 -13.58 34.15
CA LYS A 464 11.17 -14.09 34.53
C LYS A 464 11.12 -14.63 35.95
N THR A 465 12.07 -15.49 36.33
CA THR A 465 12.03 -16.21 37.60
C THR A 465 12.41 -15.31 38.78
N TRP A 466 13.44 -14.47 38.60
CA TRP A 466 14.05 -13.74 39.70
C TRP A 466 13.66 -12.26 39.76
N LEU A 467 13.30 -11.65 38.62
CA LEU A 467 12.83 -10.26 38.58
C LEU A 467 11.31 -10.15 38.39
N GLY A 468 10.63 -11.23 37.99
CA GLY A 468 9.18 -11.29 37.87
C GLY A 468 8.61 -10.48 36.70
N ARG A 469 9.40 -10.30 35.63
CA ARG A 469 9.01 -9.62 34.39
C ARG A 469 9.64 -10.32 33.18
N ASP A 470 9.28 -9.89 31.98
CA ASP A 470 9.95 -10.31 30.75
C ASP A 470 11.19 -9.46 30.46
N LEU A 471 12.04 -9.92 29.54
CA LEU A 471 13.07 -9.09 28.95
C LEU A 471 12.41 -7.87 28.30
N THR A 472 13.00 -6.70 28.51
CA THR A 472 12.67 -5.53 27.70
C THR A 472 13.24 -5.70 26.30
N VAL A 473 12.71 -4.97 25.31
CA VAL A 473 13.24 -4.98 23.94
C VAL A 473 14.75 -4.72 23.91
N ILE A 474 15.22 -3.73 24.67
CA ILE A 474 16.65 -3.38 24.77
C ILE A 474 17.48 -4.54 25.33
N GLU A 475 16.99 -5.26 26.33
CA GLU A 475 17.70 -6.40 26.90
C GLU A 475 17.68 -7.60 25.94
N GLY A 476 16.55 -7.85 25.28
CA GLY A 476 16.38 -8.91 24.29
C GLY A 476 17.31 -8.75 23.09
N ASP A 477 17.27 -7.58 22.46
CA ASP A 477 18.14 -7.21 21.34
C ASP A 477 19.63 -7.31 21.72
N ALA A 478 19.98 -6.84 22.92
CA ALA A 478 21.35 -6.98 23.43
C ALA A 478 21.78 -8.46 23.53
N VAL A 479 20.91 -9.33 24.04
CA VAL A 479 21.21 -10.76 24.21
C VAL A 479 21.31 -11.48 22.86
N GLN A 480 20.46 -11.18 21.89
CA GLN A 480 20.54 -11.75 20.53
C GLN A 480 21.84 -11.36 19.81
N ASN A 481 22.36 -10.16 20.08
CA ASN A 481 23.57 -9.65 19.45
C ASN A 481 24.87 -10.02 20.19
N TRP A 482 24.79 -10.76 21.31
CA TRP A 482 25.96 -11.21 22.06
C TRP A 482 26.64 -12.43 21.42
N GLN A 483 27.35 -12.17 20.33
CA GLN A 483 28.17 -13.17 19.67
C GLN A 483 29.21 -13.77 20.65
N THR A 484 29.32 -15.10 20.66
CA THR A 484 30.28 -15.88 21.48
C THR A 484 30.09 -15.81 23.00
N ALA A 485 29.04 -15.14 23.49
CA ALA A 485 28.77 -15.09 24.92
C ALA A 485 28.46 -16.47 25.49
N THR A 486 28.84 -16.65 26.75
CA THR A 486 28.58 -17.85 27.53
C THR A 486 27.50 -17.59 28.57
N THR A 487 26.97 -18.67 29.15
CA THR A 487 26.06 -18.58 30.30
C THR A 487 26.63 -17.76 31.46
N ASP A 488 27.95 -17.82 31.69
CA ASP A 488 28.60 -17.05 32.76
C ASP A 488 28.63 -15.55 32.46
N ASP A 489 28.70 -15.15 31.19
CA ASP A 489 28.64 -13.74 30.78
C ASP A 489 27.23 -13.17 31.06
N ILE A 490 26.18 -13.92 30.72
CA ILE A 490 24.77 -13.55 31.00
C ILE A 490 24.53 -13.44 32.51
N LEU A 491 25.02 -14.39 33.30
CA LEU A 491 24.89 -14.37 34.76
C LEU A 491 25.63 -13.17 35.39
N THR A 492 26.82 -12.84 34.86
CA THR A 492 27.57 -11.66 35.30
C THR A 492 26.78 -10.38 35.03
N ALA A 493 26.26 -10.24 33.81
CA ALA A 493 25.45 -9.08 33.44
C ALA A 493 24.15 -8.99 34.26
N PHE A 494 23.50 -10.12 34.53
CA PHE A 494 22.33 -10.17 35.40
C PHE A 494 22.64 -9.65 36.81
N HIS A 495 23.78 -10.03 37.40
CA HIS A 495 24.21 -9.51 38.69
C HIS A 495 24.54 -8.01 38.65
N ASP A 496 24.93 -7.46 37.51
CA ASP A 496 25.20 -6.03 37.38
C ASP A 496 23.91 -5.18 37.29
N LEU A 497 22.74 -5.81 37.10
CA LEU A 497 21.45 -5.12 37.11
C LEU A 497 21.13 -4.55 38.50
N PRO A 498 20.71 -3.28 38.60
CA PRO A 498 20.28 -2.68 39.86
C PRO A 498 19.16 -3.47 40.57
N GLU A 499 18.25 -4.06 39.80
CA GLU A 499 17.14 -4.87 40.29
C GLU A 499 17.59 -6.21 40.90
N ALA A 500 18.77 -6.70 40.53
CA ALA A 500 19.34 -7.94 41.04
C ALA A 500 20.22 -7.72 42.30
N ALA A 501 20.22 -6.52 42.89
CA ALA A 501 21.05 -6.19 44.05
C ALA A 501 20.80 -7.10 45.27
N ASP A 502 19.57 -7.57 45.46
CA ASP A 502 19.20 -8.48 46.55
C ASP A 502 19.51 -9.96 46.24
N LEU A 503 20.04 -10.26 45.05
CA LEU A 503 20.33 -11.61 44.56
C LEU A 503 21.83 -11.91 44.47
N GLN A 504 22.69 -10.98 44.93
CA GLN A 504 24.16 -11.09 44.89
C GLN A 504 24.71 -12.26 45.71
N ASP A 505 23.93 -12.80 46.64
CA ASP A 505 24.31 -13.95 47.46
C ASP A 505 23.98 -15.30 46.79
N LYS A 506 23.22 -15.29 45.69
CA LYS A 506 22.85 -16.50 44.95
C LYS A 506 24.00 -17.04 44.13
N THR A 507 24.12 -18.35 44.12
CA THR A 507 25.05 -19.06 43.24
C THR A 507 24.45 -19.23 41.84
N ASN A 508 25.30 -19.37 40.82
CA ASN A 508 24.86 -19.65 39.44
C ASN A 508 23.92 -20.86 39.36
N SER A 509 24.18 -21.92 40.14
CA SER A 509 23.31 -23.11 40.18
C SER A 509 21.96 -22.86 40.82
N GLU A 510 21.85 -21.93 41.78
CA GLU A 510 20.57 -21.52 42.32
C GLU A 510 19.80 -20.68 41.30
N LEU A 511 20.48 -19.72 40.66
CA LEU A 511 19.86 -18.83 39.68
C LEU A 511 19.32 -19.57 38.45
N LEU A 512 19.95 -20.67 38.03
CA LEU A 512 19.52 -21.49 36.90
C LEU A 512 18.57 -22.63 37.29
N ALA A 513 18.20 -22.75 38.57
CA ALA A 513 17.36 -23.84 39.03
C ALA A 513 15.94 -23.69 38.48
N GLY A 514 15.49 -24.71 37.72
CA GLY A 514 14.13 -24.77 37.17
C GLY A 514 14.04 -24.38 35.69
N LEU A 515 15.10 -23.83 35.09
CA LEU A 515 15.17 -23.44 33.67
C LEU A 515 14.65 -24.55 32.73
N ALA A 516 15.13 -25.78 32.89
CA ALA A 516 14.76 -26.90 32.01
C ALA A 516 13.30 -27.38 32.15
N THR A 517 12.57 -26.86 33.15
CA THR A 517 11.17 -27.23 33.44
C THR A 517 10.23 -26.04 33.36
N ASP A 518 10.72 -24.87 32.97
CA ASP A 518 9.93 -23.66 32.84
C ASP A 518 9.05 -23.76 31.60
N LEU A 519 7.73 -23.81 31.80
CA LEU A 519 6.76 -23.93 30.70
C LEU A 519 6.48 -22.58 30.03
N THR A 520 7.03 -21.48 30.55
CA THR A 520 6.92 -20.14 29.97
C THR A 520 8.09 -19.78 29.07
N ILE A 521 9.01 -20.73 28.83
CA ILE A 521 10.17 -20.58 27.96
C ILE A 521 10.22 -21.77 27.00
N VAL A 522 10.10 -21.50 25.71
CA VAL A 522 10.34 -22.46 24.63
C VAL A 522 11.77 -22.28 24.16
N GLN A 523 12.52 -23.38 24.02
CA GLN A 523 13.87 -23.36 23.47
C GLN A 523 13.84 -23.98 22.07
N LEU A 524 14.16 -23.18 21.06
CA LEU A 524 14.34 -23.59 19.68
C LEU A 524 15.86 -23.71 19.43
N ASP A 525 16.39 -24.93 19.26
CA ASP A 525 17.82 -25.14 18.96
C ASP A 525 18.03 -24.98 17.44
N THR A 526 17.92 -23.73 16.96
CA THR A 526 17.97 -23.41 15.53
C THR A 526 19.16 -22.50 15.24
N ALA A 527 20.00 -22.89 14.28
CA ALA A 527 21.10 -22.05 13.83
C ALA A 527 20.57 -20.95 12.90
N LEU A 528 20.63 -19.70 13.36
CA LEU A 528 20.26 -18.51 12.57
C LEU A 528 21.44 -17.91 11.79
N GLU A 529 22.66 -18.38 12.05
CA GLU A 529 23.88 -17.92 11.37
C GLU A 529 24.48 -19.02 10.48
N ILE A 530 24.75 -18.68 9.22
CA ILE A 530 25.36 -19.55 8.21
C ILE A 530 26.64 -18.87 7.72
N ILE A 531 27.78 -19.55 7.90
CA ILE A 531 29.08 -19.07 7.42
C ILE A 531 29.61 -20.09 6.42
N ALA A 532 29.72 -19.68 5.15
CA ALA A 532 30.26 -20.47 4.06
C ALA A 532 31.80 -20.43 4.04
N GLY A 533 32.38 -21.26 3.17
CA GLY A 533 33.80 -21.60 3.16
C GLY A 533 34.68 -20.62 2.38
N ASP A 534 35.78 -21.16 1.84
CA ASP A 534 36.58 -20.48 0.82
C ASP A 534 36.23 -21.02 -0.61
N SER A 535 35.12 -21.76 -0.75
CA SER A 535 34.66 -22.36 -2.01
C SER A 535 33.68 -21.44 -2.72
N ASN A 536 33.53 -21.62 -4.03
CA ASN A 536 32.41 -21.01 -4.76
C ASN A 536 31.17 -21.86 -4.46
N ASP A 537 30.25 -21.33 -3.65
CA ASP A 537 29.05 -22.02 -3.23
C ASP A 537 27.81 -21.50 -3.99
N GLU A 538 26.90 -22.39 -4.39
CA GLU A 538 25.67 -22.04 -5.12
C GLU A 538 24.51 -22.90 -4.60
N GLY A 539 23.38 -22.28 -4.24
CA GLY A 539 22.21 -23.03 -3.78
C GLY A 539 21.06 -22.19 -3.23
N TYR A 540 19.97 -22.87 -2.87
CA TYR A 540 18.84 -22.27 -2.16
C TYR A 540 19.06 -22.37 -0.65
N LEU A 541 18.64 -21.32 0.05
CA LEU A 541 18.48 -21.35 1.51
C LEU A 541 17.03 -21.68 1.87
N SER A 542 16.84 -22.33 3.01
CA SER A 542 15.51 -22.54 3.58
C SER A 542 14.96 -21.18 4.01
N LEU A 543 13.94 -20.70 3.32
CA LEU A 543 13.25 -19.45 3.65
C LEU A 543 12.19 -19.73 4.72
N GLY A 544 12.06 -18.80 5.68
CA GLY A 544 11.10 -18.88 6.77
C GLY A 544 11.68 -18.44 8.13
N LEU A 545 12.99 -18.19 8.22
CA LEU A 545 13.60 -17.49 9.35
C LEU A 545 14.45 -16.33 8.86
N GLY A 546 14.63 -15.32 9.71
CA GLY A 546 15.66 -14.31 9.58
C GLY A 546 17.05 -14.94 9.69
N LEU A 547 17.69 -15.22 8.55
CA LEU A 547 19.02 -15.84 8.54
C LEU A 547 20.14 -14.82 8.31
N LYS A 548 21.16 -14.86 9.15
CA LYS A 548 22.43 -14.15 8.95
C LYS A 548 23.36 -15.05 8.14
N VAL A 549 23.57 -14.71 6.87
CA VAL A 549 24.40 -15.48 5.93
C VAL A 549 25.69 -14.72 5.63
N ASP A 550 26.82 -15.39 5.72
CA ASP A 550 28.12 -14.90 5.27
C ASP A 550 28.65 -15.90 4.23
N GLY A 551 28.78 -15.48 2.96
CA GLY A 551 29.32 -16.29 1.87
C GLY A 551 30.80 -16.66 2.07
N GLY A 552 31.52 -15.95 2.95
CA GLY A 552 32.92 -16.21 3.21
C GLY A 552 33.81 -15.70 2.07
N LYS A 553 34.66 -16.56 1.52
CA LYS A 553 35.42 -16.22 0.31
C LYS A 553 34.94 -17.12 -0.83
N GLY A 554 34.82 -16.55 -2.01
CA GLY A 554 34.49 -17.35 -3.17
C GLY A 554 33.72 -16.52 -4.18
N HIS A 555 33.04 -17.21 -5.07
CA HIS A 555 31.97 -16.66 -5.86
C HIS A 555 30.69 -17.36 -5.42
N ASP A 556 29.93 -16.69 -4.56
CA ASP A 556 28.77 -17.26 -3.91
C ASP A 556 27.47 -16.75 -4.54
N VAL A 557 26.62 -17.70 -4.94
CA VAL A 557 25.37 -17.45 -5.67
C VAL A 557 24.20 -17.96 -4.83
N LEU A 558 23.36 -17.02 -4.40
CA LEU A 558 22.11 -17.34 -3.73
C LEU A 558 21.01 -17.57 -4.76
N HIS A 559 20.43 -18.77 -4.79
CA HIS A 559 19.24 -19.02 -5.58
C HIS A 559 17.96 -18.67 -4.84
N MET A 560 17.01 -18.08 -5.58
CA MET A 560 15.71 -17.66 -5.08
C MET A 560 14.56 -18.10 -5.97
N LEU A 561 13.46 -18.50 -5.33
CA LEU A 561 12.19 -18.75 -6.01
C LEU A 561 11.60 -17.41 -6.48
N GLY A 562 10.86 -17.42 -7.59
CA GLY A 562 10.15 -16.24 -8.08
C GLY A 562 11.02 -15.34 -8.98
N GLY A 563 10.69 -14.05 -9.01
CA GLY A 563 11.42 -12.99 -9.70
C GLY A 563 11.88 -11.88 -8.76
N ARG A 564 12.55 -10.86 -9.30
CA ARG A 564 13.03 -9.72 -8.49
C ARG A 564 11.90 -8.93 -7.85
N GLU A 565 10.72 -8.92 -8.47
CA GLU A 565 9.52 -8.27 -7.95
C GLU A 565 8.93 -8.94 -6.70
N ASP A 566 9.37 -10.17 -6.38
CA ASP A 566 8.92 -10.92 -5.22
C ASP A 566 9.75 -10.63 -3.96
N VAL A 567 10.80 -9.80 -4.08
CA VAL A 567 11.70 -9.47 -2.97
C VAL A 567 11.94 -7.98 -2.88
N HIS A 568 12.22 -7.52 -1.67
CA HIS A 568 12.81 -6.21 -1.40
C HIS A 568 14.28 -6.40 -1.01
N LEU A 569 15.12 -5.46 -1.41
CA LEU A 569 16.55 -5.44 -1.13
C LEU A 569 16.90 -4.11 -0.43
N ALA A 570 17.45 -4.20 0.78
CA ALA A 570 17.85 -3.07 1.59
C ALA A 570 19.31 -3.18 2.02
N SER A 571 20.01 -2.04 2.06
CA SER A 571 21.36 -1.96 2.62
C SER A 571 21.31 -1.71 4.12
N VAL A 572 21.93 -2.57 4.92
CA VAL A 572 22.09 -2.33 6.36
C VAL A 572 23.55 -2.52 6.76
N ASN A 573 24.25 -1.40 6.99
CA ASN A 573 25.68 -1.36 7.30
C ASN A 573 26.55 -2.05 6.22
N ASP A 574 27.13 -3.21 6.52
CA ASP A 574 27.95 -4.02 5.60
C ASP A 574 27.20 -5.24 5.04
N ARG A 575 25.88 -5.29 5.23
CA ARG A 575 25.01 -6.42 4.84
C ARG A 575 23.92 -5.98 3.85
N LEU A 576 23.52 -6.93 2.99
CA LEU A 576 22.35 -6.83 2.13
C LEU A 576 21.20 -7.57 2.81
N GLU A 577 20.17 -6.86 3.23
CA GLU A 577 18.94 -7.46 3.72
C GLU A 577 17.98 -7.69 2.56
N LEU A 578 17.44 -8.90 2.53
CA LEU A 578 16.50 -9.35 1.54
C LEU A 578 15.23 -9.78 2.26
N THR A 579 14.11 -9.17 1.92
CA THR A 579 12.80 -9.52 2.47
C THR A 579 11.94 -10.09 1.36
N ARG A 580 11.42 -11.30 1.54
CA ARG A 580 10.47 -11.86 0.58
C ARG A 580 9.07 -11.30 0.83
N LEU A 581 8.49 -10.72 -0.20
CA LEU A 581 7.30 -9.89 -0.12
C LEU A 581 5.98 -10.68 0.07
N ASN A 582 6.02 -12.01 -0.06
CA ASN A 582 4.84 -12.86 0.06
C ASN A 582 4.61 -13.41 1.47
N ASP A 583 5.64 -13.46 2.32
CA ASP A 583 5.58 -14.05 3.65
C ASP A 583 6.59 -13.49 4.66
N GLY A 584 7.29 -12.41 4.30
CA GLY A 584 8.21 -11.72 5.18
C GLY A 584 9.53 -12.44 5.43
N ALA A 585 9.77 -13.62 4.86
CA ALA A 585 11.02 -14.35 5.12
C ALA A 585 12.25 -13.50 4.76
N MET A 586 13.19 -13.40 5.70
CA MET A 586 14.35 -12.51 5.58
C MET A 586 15.69 -13.23 5.46
N LEU A 587 16.60 -12.66 4.67
CA LEU A 587 18.02 -13.02 4.65
C LEU A 587 18.86 -11.77 4.84
N SER A 588 19.74 -11.76 5.84
CA SER A 588 20.78 -10.74 5.99
C SER A 588 22.09 -11.29 5.45
N LEU A 589 22.50 -10.84 4.29
CA LEU A 589 23.59 -11.39 3.50
C LEU A 589 24.88 -10.58 3.65
N ARG A 590 26.01 -11.26 3.68
CA ARG A 590 27.34 -10.67 3.65
C ARG A 590 28.23 -11.50 2.73
N ASN A 591 29.14 -10.85 1.99
CA ASN A 591 30.04 -11.52 1.05
C ASN A 591 29.26 -12.45 0.10
N THR A 592 28.10 -12.00 -0.36
CA THR A 592 27.33 -12.67 -1.41
C THR A 592 27.53 -11.87 -2.67
N GLU A 593 27.85 -12.55 -3.76
CA GLU A 593 28.26 -11.91 -5.00
C GLU A 593 27.14 -11.79 -6.03
N MET A 594 26.16 -12.70 -5.95
CA MET A 594 25.05 -12.75 -6.88
C MET A 594 23.81 -13.39 -6.25
N ILE A 595 22.65 -12.88 -6.66
CA ILE A 595 21.35 -13.52 -6.44
C ILE A 595 20.83 -13.97 -7.81
N ALA A 596 20.41 -15.23 -7.92
CA ALA A 596 19.85 -15.81 -9.14
C ALA A 596 18.42 -16.28 -8.89
N PHE A 597 17.47 -15.73 -9.65
CA PHE A 597 16.05 -16.03 -9.52
C PHE A 597 15.62 -17.15 -10.48
N ASP A 598 14.64 -17.93 -10.09
CA ASP A 598 14.03 -18.96 -10.93
C ASP A 598 13.36 -18.39 -12.20
N SER A 599 13.01 -17.09 -12.18
CA SER A 599 12.58 -16.33 -13.36
C SER A 599 13.65 -16.24 -14.45
N GLY A 600 14.93 -16.47 -14.09
CA GLY A 600 16.10 -16.29 -14.93
C GLY A 600 16.76 -14.91 -14.80
N GLU A 601 16.21 -14.03 -13.96
CA GLU A 601 16.81 -12.75 -13.62
C GLU A 601 17.95 -12.92 -12.60
N THR A 602 18.88 -11.97 -12.58
CA THR A 602 19.99 -11.99 -11.61
C THR A 602 20.28 -10.61 -11.06
N VAL A 603 20.75 -10.55 -9.82
CA VAL A 603 21.27 -9.35 -9.17
C VAL A 603 22.76 -9.57 -8.92
N VAL A 604 23.61 -8.73 -9.49
CA VAL A 604 25.04 -8.69 -9.18
C VAL A 604 25.27 -7.79 -7.97
N ILE A 605 25.98 -8.30 -6.97
CA ILE A 605 26.43 -7.53 -5.81
C ILE A 605 27.92 -7.22 -6.00
N ALA A 606 28.20 -6.01 -6.47
CA ALA A 606 29.53 -5.52 -6.74
C ALA A 606 30.19 -4.98 -5.47
N HIS A 607 31.42 -5.41 -5.18
CA HIS A 607 32.15 -5.02 -3.96
C HIS A 607 32.94 -3.73 -4.14
N ASN A 608 33.13 -3.28 -5.38
CA ASN A 608 33.88 -2.09 -5.72
C ASN A 608 33.41 -1.53 -7.06
N GLN A 609 33.81 -0.29 -7.35
CA GLN A 609 33.41 0.42 -8.58
C GLN A 609 33.83 -0.31 -9.87
N THR A 610 34.90 -1.12 -9.86
CA THR A 610 35.33 -1.86 -11.07
C THR A 610 34.37 -3.00 -11.38
N GLU A 611 33.93 -3.73 -10.34
CA GLU A 611 32.90 -4.76 -10.47
C GLU A 611 31.55 -4.16 -10.91
N ASP A 612 31.16 -3.03 -10.34
CA ASP A 612 29.92 -2.33 -10.71
C ASP A 612 29.92 -1.95 -12.20
N ILE A 613 30.99 -1.33 -12.68
CA ILE A 613 31.14 -1.01 -14.11
C ILE A 613 31.13 -2.29 -14.96
N LEU A 614 31.84 -3.35 -14.55
CA LEU A 614 31.90 -4.60 -15.30
C LEU A 614 30.52 -5.24 -15.45
N ALA A 615 29.71 -5.24 -14.39
CA ALA A 615 28.36 -5.78 -14.40
C ALA A 615 27.44 -4.96 -15.33
N ARG A 616 27.50 -3.63 -15.24
CA ARG A 616 26.71 -2.74 -16.11
C ARG A 616 27.08 -2.86 -17.59
N LEU A 617 28.34 -3.14 -17.90
CA LEU A 617 28.77 -3.38 -19.28
C LEU A 617 28.08 -4.61 -19.91
N VAL A 618 27.63 -5.59 -19.10
CA VAL A 618 26.83 -6.71 -19.62
C VAL A 618 25.52 -6.19 -20.20
N HIS A 619 24.82 -5.31 -19.48
CA HIS A 619 23.61 -4.67 -19.99
C HIS A 619 23.92 -3.80 -21.21
N SER A 620 24.94 -2.94 -21.12
CA SER A 620 25.33 -2.04 -22.21
C SER A 620 25.66 -2.73 -23.53
N PHE A 621 26.12 -3.98 -23.49
CA PHE A 621 26.52 -4.72 -24.69
C PHE A 621 25.52 -5.81 -25.10
N PHE A 622 24.79 -6.41 -24.15
CA PHE A 622 23.96 -7.59 -24.41
C PHE A 622 22.47 -7.41 -24.13
N ASP A 623 22.04 -6.29 -23.54
CA ASP A 623 20.63 -6.01 -23.21
C ASP A 623 19.99 -7.07 -22.29
N ARG A 624 20.74 -7.54 -21.29
CA ARG A 624 20.32 -8.52 -20.28
C ARG A 624 21.25 -8.53 -19.08
N ASP A 625 20.80 -9.18 -18.02
CA ASP A 625 21.61 -9.46 -16.83
C ASP A 625 22.76 -10.44 -17.12
N ALA A 626 23.78 -10.40 -16.26
CA ALA A 626 24.92 -11.32 -16.29
C ALA A 626 24.53 -12.71 -15.79
N THR A 627 24.89 -13.75 -16.54
CA THR A 627 24.74 -15.12 -16.01
C THR A 627 25.76 -15.39 -14.89
N PRO A 628 25.50 -16.34 -13.97
CA PRO A 628 26.47 -16.74 -12.95
C PRO A 628 27.85 -17.09 -13.52
N GLU A 629 27.92 -17.80 -14.64
CA GLU A 629 29.19 -18.19 -15.26
C GLU A 629 29.94 -17.01 -15.89
N GLU A 630 29.22 -16.07 -16.50
CA GLU A 630 29.81 -14.84 -17.05
C GLU A 630 30.35 -13.95 -15.94
N TRP A 631 29.60 -13.81 -14.85
CA TRP A 631 30.03 -13.02 -13.70
C TRP A 631 31.26 -13.62 -13.02
N GLN A 632 31.26 -14.93 -12.79
CA GLN A 632 32.44 -15.64 -12.28
C GLN A 632 33.66 -15.41 -13.18
N SER A 633 33.51 -15.58 -14.50
CA SER A 633 34.60 -15.38 -15.47
C SER A 633 35.13 -13.95 -15.46
N GLY A 634 34.25 -12.96 -15.32
CA GLY A 634 34.58 -11.55 -15.21
C GLY A 634 35.42 -11.24 -13.97
N ARG A 635 35.00 -11.76 -12.80
CA ARG A 635 35.73 -11.62 -11.53
C ARG A 635 37.09 -12.29 -11.56
N GLU A 636 37.18 -13.51 -12.08
CA GLU A 636 38.46 -14.21 -12.26
C GLU A 636 39.43 -13.40 -13.14
N ALA A 637 38.91 -12.74 -14.19
CA ALA A 637 39.70 -11.87 -15.04
C ALA A 637 40.23 -10.63 -14.28
N LEU A 638 39.44 -10.04 -13.38
CA LEU A 638 39.88 -8.94 -12.52
C LEU A 638 40.95 -9.40 -11.51
N ASP A 639 40.76 -10.55 -10.88
CA ASP A 639 41.70 -11.09 -9.87
C ASP A 639 43.09 -11.37 -10.47
N VAL A 640 43.14 -11.96 -11.67
CA VAL A 640 44.41 -12.21 -12.38
C VAL A 640 44.92 -10.99 -13.16
N GLN A 641 44.32 -9.81 -12.95
CA GLN A 641 44.71 -8.52 -13.52
C GLN A 641 44.75 -8.50 -15.05
N VAL A 642 43.75 -9.12 -15.70
CA VAL A 642 43.56 -8.98 -17.15
C VAL A 642 43.40 -7.50 -17.50
N SER A 643 44.08 -7.04 -18.55
CA SER A 643 44.00 -5.63 -18.95
C SER A 643 42.58 -5.25 -19.36
N HIS A 644 42.10 -4.07 -18.95
CA HIS A 644 40.77 -3.56 -19.32
C HIS A 644 40.50 -3.61 -20.83
N ARG A 645 41.52 -3.36 -21.68
CA ARG A 645 41.38 -3.47 -23.14
C ARG A 645 40.99 -4.89 -23.59
N ALA A 646 41.57 -5.92 -23.00
CA ALA A 646 41.24 -7.30 -23.32
C ALA A 646 39.83 -7.69 -22.88
N ILE A 647 39.36 -7.15 -21.74
CA ILE A 647 37.98 -7.32 -21.26
C ILE A 647 37.00 -6.65 -22.23
N LEU A 648 37.27 -5.39 -22.62
CA LEU A 648 36.42 -4.66 -23.57
C LEU A 648 36.41 -5.30 -24.97
N ASP A 649 37.57 -5.80 -25.44
CA ASP A 649 37.66 -6.56 -26.68
C ASP A 649 36.83 -7.85 -26.63
N TRP A 650 36.68 -8.46 -25.44
CA TRP A 650 35.82 -9.63 -25.25
C TRP A 650 34.34 -9.25 -25.43
N PHE A 651 33.84 -8.22 -24.74
CA PHE A 651 32.45 -7.74 -24.89
C PHE A 651 32.10 -7.48 -26.35
N LYS A 652 32.97 -6.72 -27.02
CA LYS A 652 32.87 -6.39 -28.44
C LYS A 652 32.66 -7.61 -29.33
N GLN A 653 33.49 -8.65 -29.15
CA GLN A 653 33.45 -9.87 -29.96
C GLN A 653 32.17 -10.69 -29.77
N HIS A 654 31.48 -10.52 -28.65
CA HIS A 654 30.32 -11.33 -28.30
C HIS A 654 29.00 -10.57 -28.47
N ALA A 655 29.01 -9.24 -28.49
CA ALA A 655 27.82 -8.40 -28.51
C ALA A 655 27.23 -8.15 -29.91
N GLY A 656 28.02 -8.35 -30.97
CA GLY A 656 27.56 -8.11 -32.35
C GLY A 656 27.30 -6.63 -32.69
N LEU A 657 27.83 -5.69 -31.91
CA LEU A 657 27.65 -4.24 -32.10
C LEU A 657 28.65 -3.61 -33.09
N ASP A 658 29.61 -4.39 -33.60
CA ASP A 658 30.70 -3.91 -34.45
C ASP A 658 30.22 -3.34 -35.79
N ASP A 659 29.17 -3.93 -36.36
CA ASP A 659 28.63 -3.56 -37.66
C ASP A 659 27.73 -2.31 -37.62
N LEU A 660 27.43 -1.79 -36.43
CA LEU A 660 26.58 -0.60 -36.25
C LEU A 660 27.29 0.67 -36.74
N SER A 661 26.51 1.61 -37.27
CA SER A 661 27.00 2.98 -37.50
C SER A 661 27.30 3.67 -36.15
N ASN A 662 28.08 4.75 -36.13
CA ASN A 662 28.32 5.48 -34.87
C ASN A 662 27.00 5.99 -34.27
N THR A 663 26.04 6.39 -35.10
CA THR A 663 24.70 6.83 -34.66
C THR A 663 23.94 5.69 -34.01
N ASP A 664 23.83 4.55 -34.69
CA ASP A 664 23.10 3.39 -34.16
C ASP A 664 23.79 2.86 -32.89
N TYR A 665 25.12 2.82 -32.86
CA TYR A 665 25.90 2.41 -31.69
C TYR A 665 25.60 3.28 -30.47
N VAL A 666 25.71 4.62 -30.59
CA VAL A 666 25.42 5.54 -29.48
C VAL A 666 23.98 5.34 -29.00
N GLN A 667 23.03 5.23 -29.93
CA GLN A 667 21.63 5.05 -29.59
C GLN A 667 21.37 3.73 -28.84
N THR A 668 21.98 2.64 -29.30
CA THR A 668 21.91 1.32 -28.67
C THR A 668 22.50 1.36 -27.26
N ILE A 669 23.71 1.90 -27.06
CA ILE A 669 24.32 1.98 -25.73
C ILE A 669 23.46 2.81 -24.76
N TYR A 670 22.93 3.96 -25.20
CA TYR A 670 22.03 4.77 -24.37
C TYR A 670 20.76 4.00 -23.99
N THR A 671 20.15 3.31 -24.95
CA THR A 671 18.90 2.57 -24.69
C THR A 671 19.13 1.40 -23.74
N GLN A 672 20.20 0.63 -23.96
CA GLN A 672 20.51 -0.56 -23.15
C GLN A 672 21.08 -0.22 -21.76
N THR A 673 21.74 0.93 -21.60
CA THR A 673 22.39 1.31 -20.34
C THR A 673 21.57 2.29 -19.50
N LEU A 674 20.75 3.14 -20.13
CA LEU A 674 20.00 4.21 -19.48
C LEU A 674 18.48 4.06 -19.66
N GLY A 675 18.01 3.04 -20.40
CA GLY A 675 16.59 2.79 -20.64
C GLY A 675 15.92 3.78 -21.58
N ARG A 676 16.69 4.69 -22.19
CA ARG A 676 16.17 5.74 -23.05
C ARG A 676 17.04 6.02 -24.26
N ALA A 677 16.42 6.66 -25.24
CA ALA A 677 17.11 7.28 -26.35
C ALA A 677 18.05 8.41 -25.89
N ALA A 678 19.21 8.52 -26.54
CA ALA A 678 19.99 9.76 -26.49
C ALA A 678 19.16 10.93 -27.03
N THR A 679 19.19 12.07 -26.34
CA THR A 679 18.63 13.32 -26.86
C THR A 679 19.43 13.80 -28.07
N SER A 680 18.89 14.74 -28.85
CA SER A 680 19.60 15.28 -30.01
C SER A 680 20.95 15.91 -29.65
N ASP A 681 21.01 16.63 -28.52
CA ASP A 681 22.23 17.29 -28.05
C ASP A 681 23.28 16.27 -27.56
N GLU A 682 22.86 15.25 -26.82
CA GLU A 682 23.75 14.16 -26.38
C GLU A 682 24.30 13.37 -27.58
N LEU A 683 23.44 13.03 -28.54
CA LEU A 683 23.83 12.28 -29.73
C LEU A 683 24.87 13.05 -30.55
N ASP A 684 24.62 14.33 -30.83
CA ASP A 684 25.57 15.19 -31.55
C ASP A 684 26.92 15.30 -30.83
N GLN A 685 26.90 15.41 -29.49
CA GLN A 685 28.10 15.45 -28.67
C GLN A 685 28.91 14.13 -28.77
N GLN A 686 28.26 12.98 -28.60
CA GLN A 686 28.98 11.69 -28.63
C GLN A 686 29.50 11.36 -30.03
N LEU A 687 28.74 11.66 -31.08
CA LEU A 687 29.18 11.48 -32.46
C LEU A 687 30.44 12.31 -32.76
N PHE A 688 30.47 13.58 -32.33
CA PHE A 688 31.66 14.41 -32.47
C PHE A 688 32.88 13.79 -31.78
N ARG A 689 32.71 13.23 -30.57
CA ARG A 689 33.80 12.60 -29.81
C ARG A 689 34.34 11.35 -30.49
N LEU A 690 33.46 10.50 -31.03
CA LEU A 690 33.84 9.29 -31.77
C LEU A 690 34.54 9.64 -33.09
N ASP A 691 33.97 10.54 -33.89
CA ASP A 691 34.51 10.90 -35.21
C ASP A 691 35.84 11.66 -35.11
N SER A 692 36.07 12.37 -34.00
CA SER A 692 37.33 13.07 -33.73
C SER A 692 38.37 12.21 -32.99
N ASN A 693 38.09 10.92 -32.73
CA ASN A 693 38.91 9.99 -31.95
C ASN A 693 39.27 10.53 -30.54
N GLN A 694 38.38 11.28 -29.91
CA GLN A 694 38.54 11.69 -28.51
C GLN A 694 38.25 10.53 -27.55
N VAL A 695 37.43 9.58 -27.98
CA VAL A 695 37.07 8.36 -27.25
C VAL A 695 36.86 7.25 -28.29
N ASP A 696 37.18 6.00 -27.94
CA ASP A 696 36.77 4.84 -28.75
C ASP A 696 35.39 4.34 -28.28
N ARG A 697 34.78 3.46 -29.08
CA ARG A 697 33.42 2.96 -28.82
C ARG A 697 33.34 2.25 -27.47
N GLU A 698 34.37 1.47 -27.16
CA GLU A 698 34.44 0.67 -25.95
C GLU A 698 34.56 1.55 -24.70
N TRP A 699 35.41 2.59 -24.73
CA TRP A 699 35.54 3.51 -23.61
C TRP A 699 34.35 4.45 -23.46
N LEU A 700 33.64 4.76 -24.55
CA LEU A 700 32.36 5.47 -24.47
C LEU A 700 31.31 4.67 -23.68
N ALA A 701 31.22 3.35 -23.91
CA ALA A 701 30.31 2.50 -23.14
C ALA A 701 30.68 2.46 -21.65
N VAL A 702 31.97 2.40 -21.31
CA VAL A 702 32.45 2.52 -19.92
C VAL A 702 32.02 3.85 -19.29
N GLU A 703 32.16 4.95 -20.03
CA GLU A 703 31.78 6.28 -19.55
C GLU A 703 30.28 6.44 -19.28
N ILE A 704 29.44 5.77 -20.07
CA ILE A 704 27.99 5.76 -19.89
C ILE A 704 27.61 4.83 -18.73
N ALA A 705 28.22 3.65 -18.64
CA ALA A 705 27.96 2.67 -17.57
C ALA A 705 28.31 3.20 -16.17
N GLN A 706 29.40 3.97 -16.04
CA GLN A 706 29.78 4.59 -14.76
C GLN A 706 28.92 5.81 -14.37
N SER A 707 27.99 6.25 -15.23
CA SER A 707 27.19 7.44 -14.96
C SER A 707 26.19 7.19 -13.81
N THR A 708 25.84 8.26 -13.10
CA THR A 708 24.80 8.20 -12.05
C THR A 708 23.45 7.79 -12.63
N GLU A 709 23.15 8.18 -13.87
CA GLU A 709 21.92 7.81 -14.56
C GLU A 709 21.85 6.29 -14.82
N ALA A 710 22.96 5.67 -15.21
CA ALA A 710 23.03 4.22 -15.34
C ALA A 710 22.81 3.50 -14.00
N ALA A 711 23.19 4.14 -12.88
CA ALA A 711 22.95 3.56 -11.55
C ALA A 711 21.46 3.46 -11.25
N VAL A 712 20.69 4.48 -11.64
CA VAL A 712 19.24 4.53 -11.46
C VAL A 712 18.52 3.58 -12.41
N HIS A 713 18.96 3.46 -13.67
CA HIS A 713 18.28 2.59 -14.63
C HIS A 713 18.45 1.09 -14.32
N LEU A 714 19.63 0.70 -13.84
CA LEU A 714 19.98 -0.70 -13.58
C LEU A 714 19.78 -1.11 -12.11
N VAL A 715 19.03 -0.30 -11.34
CA VAL A 715 18.59 -0.67 -9.98
C VAL A 715 17.92 -2.03 -10.02
N GLY A 716 18.34 -2.93 -9.13
CA GLY A 716 17.86 -4.30 -9.06
C GLY A 716 18.54 -5.27 -10.04
N SER A 717 19.44 -4.83 -10.93
CA SER A 717 20.31 -5.73 -11.73
C SER A 717 21.75 -5.72 -11.20
N VAL A 718 22.22 -4.55 -10.79
CA VAL A 718 23.56 -4.37 -10.21
C VAL A 718 23.43 -3.50 -8.97
N MET A 719 24.04 -3.94 -7.86
CA MET A 719 24.11 -3.20 -6.61
C MET A 719 25.57 -3.02 -6.21
N LEU A 720 25.96 -1.80 -5.83
CA LEU A 720 27.32 -1.51 -5.34
C LEU A 720 27.34 -1.47 -3.80
N GLN A 721 28.14 -2.33 -3.18
CA GLN A 721 28.26 -2.44 -1.72
C GLN A 721 29.04 -1.27 -1.08
N GLU A 722 29.82 -0.49 -1.84
CA GLU A 722 30.43 0.75 -1.33
C GLU A 722 29.49 1.94 -1.53
N GLY A 723 28.79 2.35 -0.46
CA GLY A 723 27.98 3.57 -0.45
C GLY A 723 26.63 3.47 -1.18
N TRP A 724 26.13 2.23 -1.38
CA TRP A 724 24.79 1.80 -1.78
C TRP A 724 23.89 2.93 -2.32
N VAL A 725 23.94 3.07 -3.64
CA VAL A 725 22.96 3.77 -4.49
C VAL A 725 22.28 2.72 -5.34
#